data_AF-A0A0F9RDK3-F1
#
_entry.id   AF-A0A0F9RDK3-F1
#
_cell.length_a   1.000
_cell.length_b   1.000
_cell.length_c   1.000
_cell.angle_alpha   90.00
_cell.angle_beta   90.00
_cell.angle_gamma   90.00
#
_symmetry.space_group_name_H-M   'P 1'
#
loop_
_entity.id
_entity.type
_entity.pdbx_description
1 polymer ?
#
loop_
_entity_poly.entity_id
_entity_poly.type
_entity_poly.pdbx_seq_one_letter_code
_entity_poly.pdbx_strand_id
1 'polypeptide(L)'
;MKLISHFADLSQDTLQERLTPLVATLVDTLTEYLGLDVVNTHYTFTLTNHTYLKQIPDSIFDYGVERIVINNKIELKVYKNQIDFLPFILLREAYNLFIPKEVKNYEWVQLTINQMILADLTNHNKAKEWNILVRENVKLYDDLSIGYGRLNDFDRLAQLFKNPASKKKHYRLFFNLLREDPHHLPRKNDYIHIFFTDNLGSTYYSEDLLETIRCVTIIFHKIKTYRGITEYNKLFQQFKKNGSLQTDLSPSVFIHNMEFVKERTVIAPNYLVNWEPLKCFVISCTIRFNPLLNKAKILNVFTKLPFVVSPYFYYNGFNIELKCFFKAPAVYKSDVITFLRLLEGNLIESFYFSESITKEIFYKNLNYKKDIFQDNSIPNPNNPHYNSKYELNCVRGFGDITLSYEPSLLDLIFIDLTMYTSTAGLGFERKDKILKTIKKEMMEAISSQRGIIKQLRETLNFFHSSKKMKDFIFGFIENNKKFGFFYLRNFMTNFVDVISILSELQGNISQIQKLVSDRNVAYKLEENLFLNERKLLDAVLKHIVPLLYDSRYIEVMEEYKKVKALFDCCSNLKLFDLTSIKKLIEDESSLTFLYSRKDKKLGKVEMEYREYKLTNQLLDERIESFLNNNPPIITPSLIGTIGAEKDSIQRYNRFDFILERSKINLDSLKLLVNVHEMSIVDSDSIEEKQVIEFKCLPSLYSTIQKGLLFSLMNSQLNIIHGKRYIGQGHDYATTLRNLFDSETKQFFYTKDLFEHQFKYVKAIFGDIPTRIRSPSPPHHLNLFSLKLSSIDYIKKMNNLREKPDYTIAHLTKLLHFHLQLKNTLFHNEQYQQVKDEHFFKKYIKTIKFKPSFGSFGFSQFYLFVDFYNLNEVDFKILFLNNFQGLKFPMCIENSIPLFIKYIYPSHLPNNKYLNWQTHRKKNVRSYCFYSVEKEYRIFQLDRNLSSEGWVYDKDKFKIYAERLLFRKDYNPQLPKIIELDFQELLTDTVLGHNSPEFQDLIKIYSKKSVDIKSFLGTKKRMTLDALRNLIGKNLIYPYLSLKNVGICETIRLILPETSPQIQEKLLQIFSFFNFCTVSKIKGKYFIHGFQKEKTFEKGTVIKISFPETSIGLFINIFINIFEYLKIEHYIILHDLIDGDHIIKSIFRDDGSIDSYNPLTNLIWNEKDKIWMNHKLFIKDF
;
A
#
# COMPACT_ATOMS: atom_id res chain seq x y z
N MET A 1 22.56 -36.86 10.19
CA MET A 1 21.92 -38.14 10.51
C MET A 1 22.23 -39.11 9.37
N LYS A 2 22.88 -40.26 9.62
CA LYS A 2 23.15 -41.27 8.58
C LYS A 2 22.01 -42.31 8.57
N LEU A 3 20.81 -41.90 8.16
CA LEU A 3 19.63 -42.79 8.10
C LEU A 3 19.81 -43.93 7.07
N ILE A 4 20.58 -43.68 6.02
CA ILE A 4 20.79 -44.62 4.89
C ILE A 4 21.43 -45.94 5.33
N SER A 5 22.28 -45.94 6.37
CA SER A 5 22.91 -47.18 6.86
C SER A 5 21.92 -48.15 7.48
N HIS A 6 20.76 -47.70 7.97
CA HIS A 6 19.72 -48.56 8.51
C HIS A 6 18.93 -49.31 7.43
N PHE A 7 19.05 -48.90 6.16
CA PHE A 7 18.32 -49.48 5.02
C PHE A 7 19.22 -50.28 4.06
N ALA A 8 20.50 -50.47 4.40
CA ALA A 8 21.52 -50.98 3.49
C ALA A 8 21.61 -52.53 3.39
N ASP A 9 20.52 -53.27 3.61
CA ASP A 9 20.45 -54.73 3.36
C ASP A 9 19.03 -55.34 3.56
N LEU A 10 18.05 -54.92 2.76
CA LEU A 10 16.66 -55.40 2.86
C LEU A 10 16.35 -56.43 1.75
N SER A 11 16.77 -57.68 1.94
CA SER A 11 16.33 -58.80 1.08
C SER A 11 14.86 -59.16 1.33
N GLN A 12 14.12 -59.57 0.29
CA GLN A 12 12.69 -59.86 0.38
C GLN A 12 12.35 -61.01 1.36
N ASP A 13 13.25 -61.97 1.52
CA ASP A 13 12.99 -63.21 2.25
C ASP A 13 13.08 -63.08 3.78
N THR A 14 13.69 -62.00 4.29
CA THR A 14 13.83 -61.74 5.76
C THR A 14 13.14 -60.46 6.23
N LEU A 15 12.42 -59.79 5.31
CA LEU A 15 11.91 -58.43 5.53
C LEU A 15 10.89 -58.34 6.68
N GLN A 16 10.03 -59.36 6.85
CA GLN A 16 9.00 -59.36 7.90
C GLN A 16 9.62 -59.47 9.31
N GLU A 17 10.64 -60.30 9.47
CA GLU A 17 11.33 -60.52 10.75
C GLU A 17 12.20 -59.32 11.14
N ARG A 18 12.74 -58.60 10.15
CA ARG A 18 13.56 -57.40 10.33
C ARG A 18 12.78 -56.10 10.44
N LEU A 19 11.51 -56.07 10.05
CA LEU A 19 10.69 -54.85 10.02
C LEU A 19 10.48 -54.26 11.43
N THR A 20 10.10 -55.08 12.40
CA THR A 20 9.84 -54.63 13.77
C THR A 20 11.09 -54.06 14.45
N PRO A 21 12.26 -54.75 14.43
CA PRO A 21 13.52 -54.18 14.95
C PRO A 21 13.96 -52.91 14.23
N LEU A 22 13.77 -52.84 12.90
CA LEU A 22 14.12 -51.67 12.10
C LEU A 22 13.28 -50.45 12.48
N VAL A 23 11.96 -50.62 12.60
CA VAL A 23 11.05 -49.54 13.00
C VAL A 23 11.34 -49.07 14.42
N ALA A 24 11.60 -49.99 15.36
CA ALA A 24 11.99 -49.63 16.72
C ALA A 24 13.27 -48.77 16.72
N THR A 25 14.30 -49.21 15.99
CA THR A 25 15.55 -48.45 15.84
C THR A 25 15.34 -47.07 15.22
N LEU A 26 14.48 -46.96 14.19
CA LEU A 26 14.14 -45.69 13.56
C LEU A 26 13.43 -44.74 14.52
N VAL A 27 12.49 -45.25 15.31
CA VAL A 27 11.74 -44.46 16.29
C VAL A 27 12.66 -43.98 17.42
N ASP A 28 13.56 -44.82 17.93
CA ASP A 28 14.55 -44.43 18.93
C ASP A 28 15.49 -43.34 18.41
N THR A 29 15.98 -43.51 17.18
CA THR A 29 16.86 -42.53 16.52
C THR A 29 16.15 -41.20 16.32
N LEU A 30 14.86 -41.21 15.93
CA LEU A 30 14.06 -40.00 15.80
C LEU A 30 13.75 -39.36 17.16
N THR A 31 13.52 -40.15 18.20
CA THR A 31 13.30 -39.68 19.57
C THR A 31 14.52 -38.91 20.07
N GLU A 32 15.72 -39.46 19.90
CA GLU A 32 16.99 -38.80 20.24
C GLU A 32 17.24 -37.56 19.36
N TYR A 33 16.99 -37.67 18.05
CA TYR A 33 17.23 -36.58 17.13
C TYR A 33 16.31 -35.38 17.39
N LEU A 34 15.02 -35.62 17.62
CA LEU A 34 14.02 -34.57 17.89
C LEU A 34 14.08 -34.08 19.34
N GLY A 35 14.52 -34.92 20.29
CA GLY A 35 14.43 -34.64 21.72
C GLY A 35 12.98 -34.53 22.18
N LEU A 36 12.13 -35.44 21.70
CA LEU A 36 10.68 -35.49 21.93
C LEU A 36 10.22 -36.93 22.08
N ASP A 37 9.31 -37.19 23.02
CA ASP A 37 8.70 -38.52 23.19
C ASP A 37 7.72 -38.84 22.04
N VAL A 38 7.53 -40.12 21.75
CA VAL A 38 6.58 -40.61 20.77
C VAL A 38 5.15 -40.38 21.27
N VAL A 39 4.26 -39.82 20.43
CA VAL A 39 2.86 -39.56 20.81
C VAL A 39 2.04 -40.86 20.74
N ASN A 40 2.24 -41.65 19.68
CA ASN A 40 1.53 -42.91 19.47
C ASN A 40 2.46 -44.09 19.82
N THR A 41 2.47 -44.51 21.09
CA THR A 41 3.40 -45.53 21.62
C THR A 41 3.01 -46.98 21.29
N HIS A 42 1.75 -47.22 20.90
CA HIS A 42 1.25 -48.56 20.59
C HIS A 42 1.09 -48.71 19.08
N TYR A 43 2.09 -49.30 18.42
CA TYR A 43 2.09 -49.49 16.97
C TYR A 43 2.64 -50.86 16.56
N THR A 44 2.17 -51.39 15.43
CA THR A 44 2.73 -52.59 14.79
C THR A 44 2.81 -52.41 13.30
N PHE A 45 3.95 -52.76 12.71
CA PHE A 45 4.19 -52.73 11.27
C PHE A 45 4.20 -54.17 10.75
N THR A 46 3.43 -54.45 9.70
CA THR A 46 3.40 -55.76 9.05
C THR A 46 3.46 -55.59 7.53
N LEU A 47 3.96 -56.62 6.83
CA LEU A 47 3.89 -56.67 5.38
C LEU A 47 2.63 -57.39 4.94
N THR A 48 1.99 -56.88 3.90
CA THR A 48 0.83 -57.51 3.29
C THR A 48 1.07 -57.82 1.82
N ASN A 49 0.60 -59.00 1.39
CA ASN A 49 0.64 -59.44 -0.01
C ASN A 49 -0.52 -58.88 -0.84
N HIS A 50 -1.46 -58.15 -0.23
CA HIS A 50 -2.60 -57.60 -0.97
C HIS A 50 -2.12 -56.57 -2.01
N THR A 51 -2.46 -56.80 -3.27
CA THR A 51 -2.38 -55.79 -4.31
C THR A 51 -3.55 -54.83 -4.14
N TYR A 52 -3.28 -53.55 -3.90
CA TYR A 52 -4.31 -52.52 -3.94
C TYR A 52 -5.03 -52.57 -5.30
N LEU A 53 -6.33 -52.83 -5.29
CA LEU A 53 -7.17 -52.94 -6.49
C LEU A 53 -7.31 -51.55 -7.15
N LYS A 54 -6.56 -51.32 -8.23
CA LYS A 54 -6.90 -50.50 -9.42
C LYS A 54 -7.47 -49.07 -9.25
N GLN A 55 -7.34 -48.42 -8.09
CA GLN A 55 -7.51 -46.97 -7.97
C GLN A 55 -6.21 -46.34 -7.51
N ILE A 56 -5.71 -45.35 -8.25
CA ILE A 56 -4.66 -44.45 -7.77
C ILE A 56 -5.18 -43.91 -6.42
N PRO A 57 -4.43 -43.99 -5.31
CA PRO A 57 -4.92 -43.47 -4.05
C PRO A 57 -5.26 -41.97 -4.23
N ASP A 58 -6.40 -41.53 -3.70
CA ASP A 58 -6.84 -40.13 -3.77
C ASP A 58 -5.83 -39.15 -3.14
N SER A 59 -4.83 -39.67 -2.41
CA SER A 59 -3.75 -38.92 -1.79
C SER A 59 -2.41 -39.69 -1.73
N ILE A 60 -1.31 -38.98 -1.98
CA ILE A 60 0.07 -39.47 -1.75
C ILE A 60 0.32 -39.90 -0.30
N PHE A 61 -0.47 -39.38 0.64
CA PHE A 61 -0.31 -39.67 2.06
C PHE A 61 -0.61 -41.13 2.38
N ASP A 62 -1.42 -41.81 1.57
CA ASP A 62 -1.78 -43.23 1.74
C ASP A 62 -0.99 -44.16 0.83
N TYR A 63 -0.03 -43.62 0.06
CA TYR A 63 0.77 -44.40 -0.86
C TYR A 63 1.57 -45.49 -0.12
N GLY A 64 1.40 -46.74 -0.56
CA GLY A 64 2.18 -47.89 -0.11
C GLY A 64 1.85 -48.46 1.27
N VAL A 65 0.82 -47.95 1.97
CA VAL A 65 0.47 -48.41 3.32
C VAL A 65 -1.05 -48.43 3.55
N GLU A 66 -1.52 -49.42 4.29
CA GLU A 66 -2.86 -49.46 4.90
C GLU A 66 -2.75 -49.17 6.39
N ARG A 67 -3.61 -48.29 6.92
CA ARG A 67 -3.60 -47.91 8.35
C ARG A 67 -4.90 -48.32 9.01
N ILE A 68 -4.81 -49.14 10.06
CA ILE A 68 -5.95 -49.62 10.83
C ILE A 68 -5.74 -49.20 12.29
N VAL A 69 -6.78 -48.65 12.93
CA VAL A 69 -6.72 -48.29 14.36
C VAL A 69 -7.67 -49.21 15.12
N ILE A 70 -7.12 -50.06 16.00
CA ILE A 70 -7.88 -50.99 16.83
C ILE A 70 -7.47 -50.74 18.28
N ASN A 71 -8.42 -50.44 19.17
CA ASN A 71 -8.18 -50.26 20.61
C ASN A 71 -6.97 -49.34 20.93
N ASN A 72 -6.90 -48.18 20.28
CA ASN A 72 -5.79 -47.22 20.38
C ASN A 72 -4.41 -47.69 19.87
N LYS A 73 -4.28 -48.92 19.36
CA LYS A 73 -3.10 -49.44 18.67
C LYS A 73 -3.18 -49.12 17.17
N ILE A 74 -2.08 -48.60 16.60
CA ILE A 74 -1.98 -48.31 15.17
C ILE A 74 -1.34 -49.52 14.47
N GLU A 75 -2.10 -50.21 13.63
CA GLU A 75 -1.59 -51.27 12.76
C GLU A 75 -1.33 -50.70 11.36
N LEU A 76 -0.09 -50.80 10.92
CA LEU A 76 0.38 -50.30 9.63
C LEU A 76 0.78 -51.49 8.77
N LYS A 77 0.02 -51.75 7.70
CA LYS A 77 0.33 -52.82 6.73
C LYS A 77 0.99 -52.22 5.51
N VAL A 78 2.27 -52.49 5.30
CA VAL A 78 3.03 -52.00 4.13
C VAL A 78 2.89 -53.00 2.99
N TYR A 79 2.55 -52.51 1.79
CA TYR A 79 2.36 -53.38 0.62
C TYR A 79 3.70 -53.89 0.10
N LYS A 80 3.87 -55.23 -0.02
CA LYS A 80 5.14 -55.82 -0.48
C LYS A 80 5.55 -55.41 -1.90
N ASN A 81 4.60 -55.05 -2.75
CA ASN A 81 4.88 -54.58 -4.11
C ASN A 81 5.43 -53.13 -4.17
N GLN A 82 5.51 -52.43 -3.04
CA GLN A 82 6.08 -51.08 -2.93
C GLN A 82 7.46 -51.06 -2.24
N ILE A 83 8.18 -52.18 -2.31
CA ILE A 83 9.47 -52.38 -1.61
C ILE A 83 10.53 -51.34 -2.00
N ASP A 84 10.51 -50.88 -3.24
CA ASP A 84 11.44 -49.85 -3.76
C ASP A 84 11.31 -48.50 -3.02
N PHE A 85 10.12 -48.20 -2.49
CA PHE A 85 9.86 -46.98 -1.71
C PHE A 85 9.80 -47.24 -0.20
N LEU A 86 10.14 -48.45 0.25
CA LEU A 86 10.05 -48.85 1.66
C LEU A 86 10.78 -47.87 2.61
N PRO A 87 12.00 -47.38 2.33
CA PRO A 87 12.66 -46.40 3.21
C PRO A 87 11.88 -45.09 3.37
N PHE A 88 11.22 -44.62 2.31
CA PHE A 88 10.40 -43.41 2.34
C PHE A 88 9.11 -43.64 3.14
N ILE A 89 8.46 -44.79 2.91
CA ILE A 89 7.23 -45.19 3.61
C ILE A 89 7.51 -45.35 5.12
N LEU A 90 8.57 -46.06 5.49
CA LEU A 90 8.92 -46.28 6.91
C LEU A 90 9.27 -44.97 7.61
N LEU A 91 10.04 -44.09 6.99
CA LEU A 91 10.39 -42.80 7.59
C LEU A 91 9.17 -41.88 7.71
N ARG A 92 8.25 -41.88 6.72
CA ARG A 92 6.96 -41.19 6.79
C ARG A 92 6.14 -41.66 7.99
N GLU A 93 5.98 -42.97 8.12
CA GLU A 93 5.18 -43.53 9.21
C GLU A 93 5.85 -43.33 10.56
N ALA A 94 7.18 -43.43 10.65
CA ALA A 94 7.92 -43.16 11.88
C ALA A 94 7.74 -41.71 12.34
N TYR A 95 7.87 -40.71 11.45
CA TYR A 95 7.55 -39.32 11.78
C TYR A 95 6.10 -39.12 12.21
N ASN A 96 5.16 -39.80 11.55
CA ASN A 96 3.74 -39.75 11.89
C ASN A 96 3.41 -40.28 13.30
N LEU A 97 4.29 -41.05 13.94
CA LEU A 97 4.12 -41.47 15.34
C LEU A 97 4.34 -40.32 16.33
N PHE A 98 5.06 -39.27 15.94
CA PHE A 98 5.34 -38.07 16.74
C PHE A 98 4.25 -36.99 16.62
N ILE A 99 3.19 -37.24 15.85
CA ILE A 99 2.11 -36.29 15.52
C ILE A 99 0.81 -36.68 16.24
N PRO A 100 0.08 -35.73 16.85
CA PRO A 100 -1.24 -35.99 17.42
C PRO A 100 -2.25 -36.48 16.37
N LYS A 101 -3.15 -37.38 16.77
CA LYS A 101 -4.09 -38.05 15.84
C LYS A 101 -5.01 -37.06 15.11
N GLU A 102 -5.32 -35.93 15.73
CA GLU A 102 -6.25 -34.90 15.28
C GLU A 102 -5.74 -34.13 14.04
N VAL A 103 -4.41 -33.96 13.92
CA VAL A 103 -3.78 -33.17 12.86
C VAL A 103 -2.95 -34.01 11.90
N LYS A 104 -2.82 -35.32 12.18
CA LYS A 104 -2.06 -36.27 11.37
C LYS A 104 -2.48 -36.24 9.90
N ASN A 105 -3.76 -36.07 9.59
CA ASN A 105 -4.25 -36.10 8.20
C ASN A 105 -4.29 -34.73 7.51
N TYR A 106 -3.74 -33.67 8.14
CA TYR A 106 -3.73 -32.34 7.53
C TYR A 106 -2.73 -32.29 6.37
N GLU A 107 -3.17 -31.75 5.23
CA GLU A 107 -2.38 -31.74 3.99
C GLU A 107 -1.00 -31.09 4.19
N TRP A 108 -0.95 -29.91 4.82
CA TRP A 108 0.29 -29.19 5.06
C TRP A 108 1.27 -29.89 6.01
N VAL A 109 0.74 -30.64 6.99
CA VAL A 109 1.53 -31.45 7.93
C VAL A 109 2.22 -32.55 7.14
N GLN A 110 1.46 -33.27 6.31
CA GLN A 110 2.00 -34.35 5.49
C GLN A 110 2.94 -33.85 4.38
N LEU A 111 2.70 -32.67 3.80
CA LEU A 111 3.62 -32.02 2.88
C LEU A 111 4.96 -31.70 3.56
N THR A 112 4.91 -31.19 4.79
CA THR A 112 6.10 -30.88 5.59
C THR A 112 6.89 -32.14 5.92
N ILE A 113 6.21 -33.22 6.34
CA ILE A 113 6.84 -34.53 6.57
C ILE A 113 7.49 -35.08 5.30
N ASN A 114 6.83 -35.00 4.14
CA ASN A 114 7.41 -35.47 2.88
C ASN A 114 8.68 -34.70 2.51
N GLN A 115 8.75 -33.39 2.82
CA GLN A 115 9.96 -32.61 2.64
C GLN A 115 11.07 -32.98 3.63
N MET A 116 10.72 -33.29 4.89
CA MET A 116 11.68 -33.83 5.84
C MET A 116 12.31 -35.14 5.35
N ILE A 117 11.47 -36.06 4.84
CA ILE A 117 11.91 -37.33 4.26
C ILE A 117 12.84 -37.11 3.07
N LEU A 118 12.44 -36.24 2.12
CA LEU A 118 13.27 -35.91 0.96
C LEU A 118 14.61 -35.29 1.36
N ALA A 119 14.65 -34.50 2.44
CA ALA A 119 15.87 -33.94 2.99
C ALA A 119 16.73 -34.96 3.75
N ASP A 120 16.13 -36.00 4.34
CA ASP A 120 16.83 -37.07 5.07
C ASP A 120 17.36 -38.17 4.14
N LEU A 121 16.62 -38.46 3.07
CA LEU A 121 16.92 -39.48 2.06
C LEU A 121 17.41 -38.89 0.74
N THR A 122 17.94 -37.66 0.73
CA THR A 122 18.33 -36.94 -0.50
C THR A 122 19.30 -37.73 -1.38
N ASN A 123 20.15 -38.56 -0.79
CA ASN A 123 21.15 -39.37 -1.49
C ASN A 123 20.66 -40.78 -1.89
N HIS A 124 19.40 -41.13 -1.62
CA HIS A 124 18.83 -42.42 -1.98
C HIS A 124 18.48 -42.45 -3.48
N ASN A 125 18.74 -43.57 -4.17
CA ASN A 125 18.53 -43.71 -5.63
C ASN A 125 17.08 -43.41 -6.07
N LYS A 126 16.09 -43.74 -5.22
CA LYS A 126 14.65 -43.50 -5.44
C LYS A 126 14.13 -42.11 -5.02
N ALA A 127 14.98 -41.21 -4.51
CA ALA A 127 14.54 -39.89 -4.01
C ALA A 127 13.91 -38.99 -5.10
N LYS A 128 14.44 -39.07 -6.33
CA LYS A 128 13.89 -38.32 -7.47
C LYS A 128 12.50 -38.80 -7.86
N GLU A 129 12.30 -40.12 -7.90
CA GLU A 129 11.02 -40.76 -8.24
C GLU A 129 9.97 -40.46 -7.16
N TRP A 130 10.34 -40.52 -5.87
CA TRP A 130 9.46 -40.11 -4.77
C TRP A 130 9.05 -38.63 -4.85
N ASN A 131 9.98 -37.73 -5.17
CA ASN A 131 9.67 -36.30 -5.32
C ASN A 131 8.68 -36.04 -6.48
N ILE A 132 8.83 -36.76 -7.60
CA ILE A 132 7.87 -36.68 -8.73
C ILE A 132 6.50 -37.17 -8.27
N LEU A 133 6.45 -38.34 -7.63
CA LEU A 133 5.23 -38.94 -7.09
C LEU A 133 4.48 -38.00 -6.13
N VAL A 134 5.19 -37.31 -5.24
CA VAL A 134 4.60 -36.31 -4.33
C VAL A 134 4.06 -35.10 -5.09
N ARG A 135 4.79 -34.58 -6.08
CA ARG A 135 4.35 -33.40 -6.84
C ARG A 135 3.13 -33.66 -7.72
N GLU A 136 3.00 -34.85 -8.29
CA GLU A 136 1.87 -35.20 -9.17
C GLU A 136 0.55 -35.40 -8.40
N ASN A 137 0.63 -35.83 -7.13
CA ASN A 137 -0.55 -36.15 -6.32
C ASN A 137 -1.04 -34.98 -5.44
N VAL A 138 -0.21 -33.97 -5.22
CA VAL A 138 -0.63 -32.74 -4.55
C VAL A 138 -1.12 -31.81 -5.65
N LYS A 139 -2.32 -31.23 -5.52
CA LYS A 139 -2.83 -30.19 -6.44
C LYS A 139 -2.03 -28.87 -6.27
N LEU A 140 -0.71 -28.93 -6.37
CA LEU A 140 0.19 -27.80 -6.56
C LEU A 140 0.02 -27.30 -8.00
N TYR A 141 -1.20 -26.90 -8.37
CA TYR A 141 -1.35 -26.06 -9.55
C TYR A 141 -0.81 -24.69 -9.16
N ASP A 142 0.34 -24.34 -9.74
CA ASP A 142 0.77 -22.96 -9.86
C ASP A 142 -0.39 -22.16 -10.46
N ASP A 143 -1.04 -21.32 -9.65
CA ASP A 143 -1.85 -20.26 -10.20
C ASP A 143 -0.87 -19.25 -10.83
N LEU A 144 -0.54 -19.52 -12.10
CA LEU A 144 0.35 -18.73 -12.97
C LEU A 144 -0.08 -17.25 -13.06
N SER A 145 -1.25 -16.88 -12.51
CA SER A 145 -1.72 -15.50 -12.39
C SER A 145 -0.96 -14.64 -11.37
N ILE A 146 -0.13 -15.24 -10.50
CA ILE A 146 0.71 -14.52 -9.54
C ILE A 146 2.13 -14.43 -10.10
N GLY A 147 2.40 -13.39 -10.89
CA GLY A 147 3.64 -13.19 -11.63
C GLY A 147 4.94 -13.46 -10.84
N TYR A 148 5.81 -14.26 -11.47
CA TYR A 148 7.20 -14.60 -11.16
C TYR A 148 7.79 -14.22 -9.79
N GLY A 149 8.18 -15.27 -9.06
CA GLY A 149 9.45 -15.27 -8.32
C GLY A 149 9.41 -15.74 -6.87
N ARG A 150 8.61 -16.74 -6.50
CA ARG A 150 8.72 -17.39 -5.19
C ARG A 150 8.49 -18.89 -5.34
N LEU A 151 9.51 -19.67 -4.99
CA LEU A 151 9.46 -21.11 -4.73
C LEU A 151 8.10 -21.47 -4.11
N ASN A 152 7.43 -22.50 -4.64
CA ASN A 152 6.20 -23.00 -4.01
C ASN A 152 6.50 -23.33 -2.53
N ASP A 153 5.51 -23.29 -1.65
CA ASP A 153 5.75 -23.48 -0.21
C ASP A 153 6.44 -24.83 0.10
N PHE A 154 6.25 -25.83 -0.77
CA PHE A 154 6.94 -27.12 -0.76
C PHE A 154 8.44 -27.02 -1.10
N ASP A 155 8.83 -26.17 -2.05
CA ASP A 155 10.20 -25.89 -2.48
C ASP A 155 10.94 -25.05 -1.44
N ARG A 156 10.23 -24.19 -0.72
CA ARG A 156 10.80 -23.48 0.44
C ARG A 156 11.17 -24.45 1.57
N LEU A 157 10.35 -25.48 1.82
CA LEU A 157 10.65 -26.53 2.81
C LEU A 157 11.91 -27.30 2.42
N ALA A 158 12.05 -27.61 1.14
CA ALA A 158 13.26 -28.23 0.62
C ALA A 158 14.51 -27.38 0.91
N GLN A 159 14.44 -26.06 0.75
CA GLN A 159 15.56 -25.17 1.06
C GLN A 159 15.85 -25.06 2.57
N LEU A 160 14.80 -24.96 3.39
CA LEU A 160 14.93 -24.85 4.85
C LEU A 160 15.59 -26.08 5.48
N PHE A 161 15.22 -27.27 5.01
CA PHE A 161 15.70 -28.54 5.55
C PHE A 161 17.04 -29.00 4.95
N LYS A 162 17.48 -28.39 3.84
CA LYS A 162 18.82 -28.61 3.27
C LYS A 162 19.94 -28.07 4.15
N ASN A 163 19.71 -27.05 4.99
CA ASN A 163 20.74 -26.51 5.88
C ASN A 163 20.98 -27.45 7.07
N PRO A 164 22.13 -28.15 7.16
CA PRO A 164 22.37 -29.15 8.20
C PRO A 164 22.45 -28.54 9.61
N ALA A 165 22.95 -27.31 9.73
CA ALA A 165 23.18 -26.65 11.02
C ALA A 165 21.87 -26.30 11.76
N SER A 166 20.79 -26.05 11.02
CA SER A 166 19.49 -25.64 11.58
C SER A 166 18.40 -26.71 11.44
N LYS A 167 18.67 -27.80 10.71
CA LYS A 167 17.69 -28.87 10.41
C LYS A 167 17.02 -29.44 11.66
N LYS A 168 17.82 -29.84 12.66
CA LYS A 168 17.31 -30.39 13.94
C LYS A 168 16.40 -29.40 14.68
N LYS A 169 16.77 -28.13 14.71
CA LYS A 169 15.98 -27.06 15.34
C LYS A 169 14.61 -26.93 14.66
N HIS A 170 14.58 -26.85 13.33
CA HIS A 170 13.32 -26.70 12.58
C HIS A 170 12.41 -27.92 12.68
N TYR A 171 12.98 -29.14 12.68
CA TYR A 171 12.20 -30.35 12.87
C TYR A 171 11.55 -30.36 14.25
N ARG A 172 12.33 -30.13 15.31
CA ARG A 172 11.82 -30.09 16.69
C ARG A 172 10.72 -29.06 16.87
N LEU A 173 10.91 -27.86 16.32
CA LEU A 173 9.91 -26.80 16.38
C LEU A 173 8.61 -27.19 15.67
N PHE A 174 8.69 -27.77 14.47
CA PHE A 174 7.52 -28.27 13.75
C PHE A 174 6.72 -29.26 14.61
N PHE A 175 7.37 -30.25 15.22
CA PHE A 175 6.67 -31.23 16.07
C PHE A 175 6.12 -30.61 17.36
N ASN A 176 6.82 -29.65 17.97
CA ASN A 176 6.30 -28.92 19.13
C ASN A 176 5.03 -28.14 18.79
N LEU A 177 5.02 -27.41 17.67
CA LEU A 177 3.86 -26.66 17.18
C LEU A 177 2.63 -27.56 17.02
N LEU A 178 2.81 -28.76 16.48
CA LEU A 178 1.71 -29.72 16.32
C LEU A 178 1.15 -30.23 17.64
N ARG A 179 1.96 -30.25 18.70
CA ARG A 179 1.61 -30.81 20.02
C ARG A 179 0.99 -29.79 20.96
N GLU A 180 1.28 -28.50 20.80
CA GLU A 180 0.81 -27.45 21.71
C GLU A 180 -0.72 -27.31 21.68
N ASP A 181 -1.33 -27.26 20.49
CA ASP A 181 -2.80 -27.16 20.35
C ASP A 181 -3.31 -27.72 19.01
N PRO A 182 -3.38 -29.06 18.87
CA PRO A 182 -3.74 -29.70 17.60
C PRO A 182 -5.17 -29.37 17.12
N HIS A 183 -6.10 -29.04 18.02
CA HIS A 183 -7.50 -28.80 17.65
C HIS A 183 -7.72 -27.45 16.94
N HIS A 184 -6.82 -26.50 17.13
CA HIS A 184 -6.92 -25.14 16.59
C HIS A 184 -6.00 -24.89 15.39
N LEU A 185 -5.25 -25.91 14.95
CA LEU A 185 -4.47 -25.83 13.72
C LEU A 185 -5.41 -25.84 12.49
N PRO A 186 -5.22 -24.93 11.53
CA PRO A 186 -6.07 -24.89 10.35
C PRO A 186 -5.75 -26.05 9.41
N ARG A 187 -6.79 -26.56 8.74
CA ARG A 187 -6.69 -27.67 7.77
C ARG A 187 -6.09 -27.27 6.41
N LYS A 188 -5.89 -25.98 6.15
CA LYS A 188 -5.46 -25.43 4.84
C LYS A 188 -3.96 -25.15 4.79
N ASN A 189 -3.39 -25.14 3.58
CA ASN A 189 -1.96 -24.96 3.29
C ASN A 189 -1.36 -23.59 3.70
N ASP A 190 -2.19 -22.60 4.04
CA ASP A 190 -1.77 -21.26 4.47
C ASP A 190 -0.82 -21.29 5.70
N TYR A 191 -0.81 -22.37 6.48
CA TYR A 191 0.07 -22.51 7.65
C TYR A 191 1.52 -22.90 7.32
N ILE A 192 1.82 -23.45 6.12
CA ILE A 192 3.21 -23.66 5.70
C ILE A 192 3.91 -22.31 5.61
N HIS A 193 3.23 -21.32 5.02
CA HIS A 193 3.73 -19.96 4.96
C HIS A 193 3.97 -19.38 6.36
N ILE A 194 3.08 -19.62 7.32
CA ILE A 194 3.23 -19.18 8.72
C ILE A 194 4.45 -19.83 9.39
N PHE A 195 4.60 -21.15 9.27
CA PHE A 195 5.81 -21.87 9.72
C PHE A 195 7.09 -21.32 9.07
N PHE A 196 7.02 -20.76 7.86
CA PHE A 196 8.14 -20.05 7.23
C PHE A 196 8.42 -18.67 7.79
N THR A 197 7.40 -17.81 7.87
CA THR A 197 7.54 -16.43 8.34
C THR A 197 8.05 -16.40 9.78
N ASP A 198 7.51 -17.26 10.65
CA ASP A 198 7.92 -17.34 12.06
C ASP A 198 9.37 -17.86 12.24
N ASN A 199 9.94 -18.55 11.23
CA ASN A 199 11.29 -19.13 11.27
C ASN A 199 12.37 -18.37 10.47
N LEU A 200 11.95 -17.50 9.54
CA LEU A 200 12.83 -16.57 8.82
C LEU A 200 12.73 -15.14 9.37
N GLY A 201 11.70 -14.85 10.18
CA GLY A 201 11.47 -13.57 10.81
C GLY A 201 12.54 -13.22 11.84
N SER A 202 13.23 -12.11 11.62
CA SER A 202 14.30 -11.53 12.44
C SER A 202 15.63 -12.31 12.47
N THR A 203 16.33 -12.42 11.34
CA THR A 203 17.80 -12.53 11.41
C THR A 203 18.37 -11.19 11.88
N TYR A 204 18.63 -11.12 13.19
CA TYR A 204 19.17 -9.99 13.95
C TYR A 204 20.38 -9.31 13.29
N TYR A 205 20.36 -7.98 13.20
CA TYR A 205 21.57 -7.21 12.90
C TYR A 205 22.43 -7.17 14.17
N SER A 206 23.36 -8.12 14.31
CA SER A 206 24.35 -8.08 15.39
C SER A 206 25.13 -6.75 15.38
N GLU A 207 25.66 -6.34 16.53
CA GLU A 207 26.50 -5.13 16.58
C GLU A 207 27.70 -5.21 15.62
N ASP A 208 28.25 -6.41 15.44
CA ASP A 208 29.29 -6.70 14.44
C ASP A 208 28.80 -6.46 13.00
N LEU A 209 27.56 -6.86 12.67
CA LEU A 209 27.00 -6.63 11.33
C LEU A 209 26.75 -5.13 11.09
N LEU A 210 26.24 -4.39 12.09
CA LEU A 210 26.07 -2.93 11.99
C LEU A 210 27.41 -2.22 11.84
N GLU A 211 28.43 -2.65 12.57
CA GLU A 211 29.79 -2.16 12.44
C GLU A 211 30.40 -2.50 11.07
N THR A 212 30.15 -3.69 10.53
CA THR A 212 30.52 -4.04 9.15
C THR A 212 29.87 -3.08 8.16
N ILE A 213 28.55 -2.83 8.26
CA ILE A 213 27.84 -1.90 7.35
C ILE A 213 28.41 -0.48 7.43
N ARG A 214 28.70 0.02 8.65
CA ARG A 214 29.36 1.33 8.84
C ARG A 214 30.73 1.36 8.17
N CYS A 215 31.56 0.34 8.39
CA CYS A 215 32.90 0.22 7.81
C CYS A 215 32.86 0.22 6.28
N VAL A 216 31.96 -0.58 5.69
CA VAL A 216 31.76 -0.66 4.24
C VAL A 216 31.29 0.68 3.69
N THR A 217 30.40 1.37 4.39
CA THR A 217 29.94 2.72 4.02
C THR A 217 31.12 3.69 3.95
N ILE A 218 31.98 3.73 4.97
CA ILE A 218 33.17 4.60 5.02
C ILE A 218 34.16 4.26 3.91
N ILE A 219 34.44 2.97 3.70
CA ILE A 219 35.32 2.51 2.63
C ILE A 219 34.78 2.99 1.28
N PHE A 220 33.49 2.75 1.00
CA PHE A 220 32.87 3.12 -0.27
C PHE A 220 32.88 4.64 -0.51
N HIS A 221 32.60 5.48 0.50
CA HIS A 221 32.66 6.93 0.34
C HIS A 221 34.09 7.46 0.12
N LYS A 222 35.11 6.76 0.63
CA LYS A 222 36.52 7.10 0.40
C LYS A 222 37.01 6.67 -0.99
N ILE A 223 36.76 5.44 -1.39
CA ILE A 223 37.20 4.93 -2.70
C ILE A 223 36.32 5.45 -3.85
N LYS A 224 35.07 5.79 -3.55
CA LYS A 224 33.99 6.27 -4.44
C LYS A 224 33.54 5.28 -5.52
N THR A 225 34.40 4.38 -5.97
CA THR A 225 34.13 3.38 -7.00
C THR A 225 33.63 2.05 -6.40
N TYR A 226 32.74 1.34 -7.09
CA TYR A 226 32.30 0.01 -6.64
C TYR A 226 33.40 -1.04 -6.86
N ARG A 227 33.45 -2.03 -5.97
CA ARG A 227 34.50 -3.06 -5.91
C ARG A 227 33.89 -4.41 -5.53
N GLY A 228 34.58 -5.50 -5.85
CA GLY A 228 34.14 -6.84 -5.46
C GLY A 228 34.36 -7.10 -3.96
N ILE A 229 33.65 -8.08 -3.39
CA ILE A 229 33.78 -8.45 -1.96
C ILE A 229 35.24 -8.73 -1.57
N THR A 230 35.97 -9.48 -2.39
CA THR A 230 37.39 -9.80 -2.13
C THR A 230 38.27 -8.56 -2.02
N GLU A 231 37.98 -7.52 -2.81
CA GLU A 231 38.70 -6.24 -2.76
C GLU A 231 38.30 -5.44 -1.52
N TYR A 232 37.02 -5.41 -1.15
CA TYR A 232 36.56 -4.80 0.11
C TYR A 232 37.23 -5.41 1.33
N ASN A 233 37.48 -6.72 1.32
CA ASN A 233 38.21 -7.38 2.41
C ASN A 233 39.66 -6.88 2.53
N LYS A 234 40.35 -6.68 1.39
CA LYS A 234 41.70 -6.11 1.36
C LYS A 234 41.70 -4.64 1.80
N LEU A 235 40.76 -3.85 1.29
CA LEU A 235 40.61 -2.43 1.64
C LEU A 235 40.29 -2.24 3.12
N PHE A 236 39.45 -3.09 3.70
CA PHE A 236 39.17 -3.08 5.14
C PHE A 236 40.45 -3.26 5.96
N GLN A 237 41.27 -4.28 5.64
CA GLN A 237 42.54 -4.51 6.34
C GLN A 237 43.51 -3.34 6.18
N GLN A 238 43.62 -2.79 4.96
CA GLN A 238 44.48 -1.64 4.67
C GLN A 238 44.04 -0.40 5.45
N PHE A 239 42.73 -0.09 5.44
CA PHE A 239 42.16 1.10 6.07
C PHE A 239 42.16 0.98 7.60
N LYS A 240 42.03 -0.23 8.13
CA LYS A 240 42.22 -0.50 9.56
C LYS A 240 43.68 -0.29 9.96
N LYS A 241 44.63 -0.85 9.21
CA LYS A 241 46.08 -0.77 9.51
C LYS A 241 46.63 0.65 9.45
N ASN A 242 46.16 1.48 8.52
CA ASN A 242 46.63 2.86 8.37
C ASN A 242 45.83 3.89 9.21
N GLY A 243 44.92 3.44 10.08
CA GLY A 243 44.11 4.31 10.94
C GLY A 243 42.97 5.07 10.24
N SER A 244 42.78 4.88 8.92
CA SER A 244 41.68 5.51 8.16
C SER A 244 40.30 4.98 8.52
N LEU A 245 40.23 3.84 9.20
CA LEU A 245 39.01 3.21 9.68
C LEU A 245 39.23 2.75 11.14
N GLN A 246 38.67 3.48 12.09
CA GLN A 246 38.66 3.09 13.50
C GLN A 246 37.56 2.06 13.74
N THR A 247 37.94 0.83 14.09
CA THR A 247 37.00 -0.27 14.38
C THR A 247 37.69 -1.41 15.13
N ASP A 248 36.97 -2.03 16.05
CA ASP A 248 37.43 -3.23 16.77
C ASP A 248 37.17 -4.51 15.98
N LEU A 249 36.35 -4.45 14.93
CA LEU A 249 35.93 -5.58 14.11
C LEU A 249 37.12 -6.35 13.54
N SER A 250 37.17 -7.67 13.73
CA SER A 250 38.26 -8.50 13.19
C SER A 250 38.08 -8.74 11.69
N PRO A 251 39.18 -9.00 10.94
CA PRO A 251 39.07 -9.33 9.52
C PRO A 251 38.21 -10.56 9.22
N SER A 252 38.25 -11.59 10.07
CA SER A 252 37.44 -12.81 9.88
C SER A 252 35.95 -12.53 10.04
N VAL A 253 35.56 -11.72 11.04
CA VAL A 253 34.17 -11.33 11.26
C VAL A 253 33.68 -10.43 10.14
N PHE A 254 34.50 -9.48 9.67
CA PHE A 254 34.16 -8.63 8.52
C PHE A 254 33.87 -9.48 7.27
N ILE A 255 34.71 -10.46 6.95
CA ILE A 255 34.54 -11.36 5.80
C ILE A 255 33.22 -12.14 5.94
N HIS A 256 32.95 -12.72 7.11
CA HIS A 256 31.72 -13.46 7.37
C HIS A 256 30.47 -12.59 7.17
N ASN A 257 30.47 -11.40 7.77
CA ASN A 257 29.36 -10.46 7.67
C ASN A 257 29.17 -9.94 6.23
N MET A 258 30.23 -9.78 5.45
CA MET A 258 30.12 -9.39 4.04
C MET A 258 29.44 -10.46 3.18
N GLU A 259 29.70 -11.75 3.44
CA GLU A 259 28.95 -12.85 2.80
C GLU A 259 27.48 -12.84 3.24
N PHE A 260 27.20 -12.56 4.52
CA PHE A 260 25.82 -12.37 4.99
C PHE A 260 25.11 -11.22 4.26
N VAL A 261 25.73 -10.03 4.19
CA VAL A 261 25.19 -8.86 3.48
C VAL A 261 24.83 -9.22 2.03
N LYS A 262 25.74 -9.91 1.36
CA LYS A 262 25.58 -10.36 -0.03
C LYS A 262 24.44 -11.36 -0.22
N GLU A 263 24.30 -12.36 0.66
CA GLU A 263 23.32 -13.44 0.49
C GLU A 263 21.93 -13.10 1.01
N ARG A 264 21.83 -12.22 2.01
CA ARG A 264 20.62 -12.03 2.83
C ARG A 264 20.06 -10.62 2.82
N THR A 265 20.76 -9.65 2.24
CA THR A 265 20.31 -8.24 2.25
C THR A 265 20.27 -7.63 0.84
N VAL A 266 19.68 -6.44 0.75
CA VAL A 266 19.65 -5.59 -0.44
C VAL A 266 20.74 -4.51 -0.44
N ILE A 267 21.60 -4.50 0.57
CA ILE A 267 22.60 -3.45 0.75
C ILE A 267 23.64 -3.60 -0.37
N ALA A 268 23.82 -2.53 -1.13
CA ALA A 268 24.70 -2.49 -2.28
C ALA A 268 25.34 -1.10 -2.45
N PRO A 269 26.53 -1.02 -3.06
CA PRO A 269 27.06 0.23 -3.58
C PRO A 269 26.04 0.88 -4.53
N ASN A 270 25.78 2.17 -4.33
CA ASN A 270 24.83 2.91 -5.14
C ASN A 270 25.31 4.35 -5.35
N TYR A 271 24.79 5.03 -6.37
CA TYR A 271 25.14 6.42 -6.64
C TYR A 271 23.89 7.30 -6.76
N LEU A 272 23.99 8.51 -6.23
CA LEU A 272 23.02 9.56 -6.47
C LEU A 272 23.45 10.33 -7.71
N VAL A 273 22.53 10.52 -8.66
CA VAL A 273 22.82 11.18 -9.94
C VAL A 273 22.48 12.67 -9.85
N ASN A 274 23.42 13.54 -10.22
CA ASN A 274 23.17 14.94 -10.50
C ASN A 274 22.77 15.09 -11.97
N TRP A 275 21.55 15.56 -12.20
CA TRP A 275 20.94 15.65 -13.53
C TRP A 275 21.32 16.93 -14.28
N GLU A 276 21.72 17.98 -13.56
CA GLU A 276 21.99 19.29 -14.15
C GLU A 276 23.18 19.25 -15.13
N PRO A 277 24.33 18.62 -14.80
CA PRO A 277 25.45 18.52 -15.74
C PRO A 277 25.09 17.75 -17.01
N LEU A 278 24.07 16.89 -16.95
CA LEU A 278 23.58 16.10 -18.07
C LEU A 278 22.55 16.87 -18.92
N LYS A 279 22.50 18.21 -18.82
CA LYS A 279 21.52 19.06 -19.52
C LYS A 279 20.07 18.64 -19.22
N CYS A 280 19.80 18.20 -18.00
CA CYS A 280 18.47 17.83 -17.52
C CYS A 280 18.10 18.69 -16.31
N PHE A 281 16.81 18.99 -16.13
CA PHE A 281 16.33 19.69 -14.95
C PHE A 281 15.54 18.75 -14.04
N VAL A 282 15.55 19.08 -12.75
CA VAL A 282 14.68 18.47 -11.74
C VAL A 282 13.96 19.59 -11.01
N ILE A 283 12.64 19.62 -11.07
CA ILE A 283 11.82 20.53 -10.26
C ILE A 283 10.93 19.71 -9.33
N SER A 284 10.86 20.10 -8.05
CA SER A 284 9.79 19.61 -7.18
C SER A 284 8.55 20.44 -7.46
N CYS A 285 7.39 19.80 -7.63
CA CYS A 285 6.15 20.49 -7.93
C CYS A 285 5.03 19.99 -7.02
N THR A 286 4.27 20.94 -6.47
CA THR A 286 3.03 20.67 -5.75
C THR A 286 1.87 21.27 -6.52
N ILE A 287 0.87 20.45 -6.85
CA ILE A 287 -0.29 20.81 -7.67
C ILE A 287 -1.56 20.54 -6.88
N ARG A 288 -2.40 21.56 -6.68
CA ARG A 288 -3.71 21.43 -6.07
C ARG A 288 -4.80 21.47 -7.14
N PHE A 289 -5.57 20.39 -7.25
CA PHE A 289 -6.60 20.27 -8.27
C PHE A 289 -7.92 20.93 -7.88
N ASN A 290 -8.69 21.32 -8.90
CA ASN A 290 -10.06 21.80 -8.72
C ASN A 290 -10.92 20.69 -8.06
N PRO A 291 -11.64 20.98 -6.96
CA PRO A 291 -12.44 19.97 -6.23
C PRO A 291 -13.63 19.40 -7.01
N LEU A 292 -14.02 20.01 -8.14
CA LEU A 292 -15.05 19.48 -9.04
C LEU A 292 -14.54 18.36 -9.95
N LEU A 293 -13.22 18.13 -9.96
CA LEU A 293 -12.62 17.11 -10.80
C LEU A 293 -12.79 15.71 -10.22
N ASN A 294 -13.09 14.77 -11.11
CA ASN A 294 -13.08 13.35 -10.78
C ASN A 294 -11.64 12.89 -10.45
N LYS A 295 -11.45 12.37 -9.24
CA LYS A 295 -10.14 11.93 -8.73
C LYS A 295 -9.54 10.77 -9.54
N ALA A 296 -10.35 9.83 -10.04
CA ALA A 296 -9.85 8.73 -10.88
C ALA A 296 -9.26 9.26 -12.19
N LYS A 297 -9.90 10.25 -12.81
CA LYS A 297 -9.37 10.94 -14.00
C LYS A 297 -8.06 11.68 -13.70
N ILE A 298 -7.96 12.37 -12.56
CA ILE A 298 -6.70 13.00 -12.12
C ILE A 298 -5.58 11.99 -12.00
N LEU A 299 -5.82 10.89 -11.28
CA LEU A 299 -4.83 9.83 -11.14
C LEU A 299 -4.43 9.25 -12.50
N ASN A 300 -5.38 8.95 -13.38
CA ASN A 300 -5.10 8.39 -14.71
C ASN A 300 -4.27 9.35 -15.59
N VAL A 301 -4.57 10.64 -15.58
CA VAL A 301 -3.85 11.64 -16.39
C VAL A 301 -2.45 11.93 -15.84
N PHE A 302 -2.35 12.22 -14.54
CA PHE A 302 -1.10 12.73 -13.96
C PHE A 302 -0.09 11.64 -13.60
N THR A 303 -0.51 10.39 -13.42
CA THR A 303 0.44 9.26 -13.35
C THR A 303 1.03 8.90 -14.71
N LYS A 304 0.39 9.32 -15.81
CA LYS A 304 0.86 9.10 -17.20
C LYS A 304 1.48 10.34 -17.84
N LEU A 305 1.54 11.46 -17.10
CA LEU A 305 2.11 12.70 -17.61
C LEU A 305 3.62 12.50 -17.86
N PRO A 306 4.17 12.94 -19.01
CA PRO A 306 5.59 12.83 -19.27
C PRO A 306 6.43 13.46 -18.15
N PHE A 307 7.57 12.82 -17.85
CA PHE A 307 8.58 13.31 -16.90
C PHE A 307 8.18 13.35 -15.42
N VAL A 308 6.97 12.96 -15.06
CA VAL A 308 6.56 12.87 -13.65
C VAL A 308 7.23 11.67 -12.98
N VAL A 309 7.88 11.93 -11.85
CA VAL A 309 8.56 10.95 -11.01
C VAL A 309 7.99 11.03 -9.60
N SER A 310 7.88 9.87 -8.96
CA SER A 310 7.56 9.78 -7.52
C SER A 310 6.30 10.58 -7.14
N PRO A 311 5.11 10.29 -7.71
CA PRO A 311 3.89 11.00 -7.39
C PRO A 311 3.33 10.58 -6.02
N TYR A 312 3.08 11.55 -5.15
CA TYR A 312 2.43 11.38 -3.85
C TYR A 312 1.21 12.28 -3.74
N PHE A 313 0.18 11.78 -3.07
CA PHE A 313 -1.12 12.45 -3.02
C PHE A 313 -1.55 12.78 -1.59
N TYR A 314 -2.26 13.90 -1.45
CA TYR A 314 -2.96 14.30 -0.24
C TYR A 314 -4.46 14.38 -0.54
N TYR A 315 -5.27 13.70 0.29
CA TYR A 315 -6.66 13.37 -0.07
C TYR A 315 -7.74 14.05 0.79
N ASN A 316 -7.38 14.72 1.89
CA ASN A 316 -8.29 15.21 2.94
C ASN A 316 -9.30 16.28 2.46
N GLY A 317 -10.27 15.88 1.64
CA GLY A 317 -11.30 16.76 1.09
C GLY A 317 -11.95 16.23 -0.19
N PHE A 318 -12.72 17.10 -0.84
CA PHE A 318 -13.20 16.86 -2.20
C PHE A 318 -12.09 17.05 -3.24
N ASN A 319 -11.10 17.91 -2.96
CA ASN A 319 -9.91 18.06 -3.79
C ASN A 319 -8.92 16.92 -3.58
N ILE A 320 -7.92 16.89 -4.45
CA ILE A 320 -6.70 16.10 -4.33
C ILE A 320 -5.53 17.05 -4.60
N GLU A 321 -4.44 16.85 -3.89
CA GLU A 321 -3.18 17.56 -4.12
C GLU A 321 -2.10 16.54 -4.44
N LEU A 322 -1.28 16.83 -5.46
CA LEU A 322 -0.19 16.01 -5.94
C LEU A 322 1.13 16.70 -5.59
N LYS A 323 2.05 15.99 -4.95
CA LYS A 323 3.47 16.35 -4.89
C LYS A 323 4.26 15.36 -5.75
N CYS A 324 5.06 15.86 -6.68
CA CYS A 324 5.89 15.05 -7.56
C CYS A 324 7.19 15.77 -7.94
N PHE A 325 8.08 15.06 -8.63
CA PHE A 325 9.20 15.69 -9.32
C PHE A 325 8.97 15.63 -10.83
N PHE A 326 9.31 16.70 -11.55
CA PHE A 326 9.52 16.60 -12.99
C PHE A 326 11.02 16.43 -13.24
N LYS A 327 11.37 15.37 -13.97
CA LYS A 327 12.74 15.06 -14.37
C LYS A 327 12.78 14.93 -15.90
N ALA A 328 13.33 15.93 -16.57
CA ALA A 328 13.30 16.01 -18.03
C ALA A 328 14.55 16.71 -18.61
N PRO A 329 14.81 16.57 -19.92
CA PRO A 329 15.81 17.39 -20.60
C PRO A 329 15.52 18.90 -20.44
N ALA A 330 16.57 19.71 -20.27
CA ALA A 330 16.50 21.16 -20.05
C ALA A 330 15.66 21.90 -21.09
N VAL A 331 15.67 21.41 -22.34
CA VAL A 331 14.89 21.95 -23.47
C VAL A 331 13.37 21.92 -23.25
N TYR A 332 12.84 21.10 -22.33
CA TYR A 332 11.41 21.04 -22.01
C TYR A 332 11.01 21.88 -20.77
N LYS A 333 11.95 22.57 -20.10
CA LYS A 333 11.66 23.29 -18.85
C LYS A 333 10.56 24.34 -19.04
N SER A 334 10.68 25.17 -20.07
CA SER A 334 9.68 26.19 -20.41
C SER A 334 8.31 25.58 -20.73
N ASP A 335 8.29 24.44 -21.42
CA ASP A 335 7.06 23.80 -21.87
C ASP A 335 6.29 23.20 -20.70
N VAL A 336 6.98 22.57 -19.73
CA VAL A 336 6.36 22.05 -18.51
C VAL A 336 5.72 23.19 -17.71
N ILE A 337 6.45 24.28 -17.49
CA ILE A 337 5.93 25.44 -16.73
C ILE A 337 4.75 26.07 -17.48
N THR A 338 4.85 26.25 -18.79
CA THR A 338 3.77 26.80 -19.62
C THR A 338 2.55 25.90 -19.61
N PHE A 339 2.74 24.58 -19.71
CA PHE A 339 1.67 23.59 -19.62
C PHE A 339 0.92 23.71 -18.28
N LEU A 340 1.61 23.78 -17.15
CA LEU A 340 0.97 23.93 -15.83
C LEU A 340 0.21 25.27 -15.72
N ARG A 341 0.80 26.38 -16.20
CA ARG A 341 0.14 27.70 -16.24
C ARG A 341 -1.13 27.70 -17.09
N LEU A 342 -1.16 26.97 -18.22
CA LEU A 342 -2.35 26.84 -19.07
C LEU A 342 -3.48 26.05 -18.39
N LEU A 343 -3.15 25.16 -17.45
CA LEU A 343 -4.13 24.38 -16.68
C LEU A 343 -4.66 25.13 -15.45
N GLU A 344 -3.93 26.14 -14.98
CA GLU A 344 -4.26 26.94 -13.80
C GLU A 344 -5.57 27.73 -13.97
N GLY A 345 -6.31 27.86 -12.88
CA GLY A 345 -7.63 28.47 -12.81
C GLY A 345 -8.75 27.51 -13.19
N ASN A 346 -8.57 26.62 -14.17
CA ASN A 346 -9.61 25.69 -14.61
C ASN A 346 -9.47 24.31 -13.94
N LEU A 347 -8.41 23.58 -14.26
CA LEU A 347 -8.18 22.22 -13.76
C LEU A 347 -7.33 22.20 -12.50
N ILE A 348 -6.36 23.11 -12.44
CA ILE A 348 -5.47 23.33 -11.31
C ILE A 348 -5.93 24.62 -10.64
N GLU A 349 -6.14 24.57 -9.34
CA GLU A 349 -6.45 25.79 -8.58
C GLU A 349 -5.19 26.60 -8.31
N SER A 350 -4.10 25.91 -7.95
CA SER A 350 -2.79 26.50 -7.71
C SER A 350 -1.71 25.43 -7.86
N PHE A 351 -0.52 25.86 -8.24
CA PHE A 351 0.67 25.03 -8.17
C PHE A 351 1.87 25.90 -7.80
N TYR A 352 2.88 25.29 -7.19
CA TYR A 352 4.19 25.91 -6.98
C TYR A 352 5.27 24.88 -7.26
N PHE A 353 6.47 25.35 -7.54
CA PHE A 353 7.61 24.50 -7.81
C PHE A 353 8.90 25.12 -7.27
N SER A 354 9.84 24.26 -6.87
CA SER A 354 11.20 24.66 -6.52
C SER A 354 12.13 24.47 -7.72
N GLU A 355 12.90 25.50 -8.06
CA GLU A 355 13.68 25.55 -9.30
C GLU A 355 15.15 25.13 -9.14
N SER A 356 15.69 25.17 -7.93
CA SER A 356 17.13 24.99 -7.69
C SER A 356 17.37 24.26 -6.37
N ILE A 357 17.41 22.93 -6.41
CA ILE A 357 17.98 22.17 -5.29
C ILE A 357 19.47 22.45 -5.32
N THR A 358 20.00 23.14 -4.32
CA THR A 358 21.44 23.50 -4.29
C THR A 358 22.26 22.45 -3.55
N LYS A 359 21.62 21.81 -2.57
CA LYS A 359 22.24 20.81 -1.71
C LYS A 359 21.15 19.90 -1.15
N GLU A 360 21.42 18.61 -1.17
CA GLU A 360 20.61 17.58 -0.52
C GLU A 360 21.49 16.79 0.45
N ILE A 361 20.93 16.48 1.61
CA ILE A 361 21.60 15.67 2.62
C ILE A 361 20.67 14.53 3.03
N PHE A 362 21.13 13.30 2.84
CA PHE A 362 20.47 12.09 3.31
C PHE A 362 21.05 11.68 4.65
N TYR A 363 20.19 11.42 5.63
CA TYR A 363 20.56 10.92 6.95
C TYR A 363 19.97 9.53 7.18
N LYS A 364 20.75 8.66 7.83
CA LYS A 364 20.32 7.33 8.27
C LYS A 364 20.90 7.03 9.65
N ASN A 365 20.04 6.67 10.59
CA ASN A 365 20.48 6.29 11.93
C ASN A 365 20.42 4.76 12.13
N LEU A 366 21.58 4.09 12.11
CA LEU A 366 21.64 2.63 12.27
C LEU A 366 21.39 2.16 13.72
N ASN A 367 21.35 3.07 14.70
CA ASN A 367 20.98 2.69 16.07
C ASN A 367 19.56 2.07 16.13
N TYR A 368 18.68 2.42 15.20
CA TYR A 368 17.36 1.78 15.05
C TYR A 368 17.40 0.28 14.77
N LYS A 369 18.53 -0.24 14.26
CA LYS A 369 18.71 -1.65 13.95
C LYS A 369 19.40 -2.43 15.06
N LYS A 370 19.76 -1.81 16.19
CA LYS A 370 20.30 -2.54 17.36
C LYS A 370 19.19 -3.29 18.08
N ASP A 371 19.46 -4.54 18.48
CA ASP A 371 18.50 -5.41 19.19
C ASP A 371 17.83 -4.72 20.40
N ILE A 372 18.60 -3.94 21.17
CA ILE A 372 18.11 -3.20 22.35
C ILE A 372 17.04 -2.16 21.99
N PHE A 373 17.04 -1.65 20.75
CA PHE A 373 16.09 -0.65 20.27
C PHE A 373 15.05 -1.20 19.27
N GLN A 374 15.22 -2.45 18.81
CA GLN A 374 14.45 -3.10 17.72
C GLN A 374 12.97 -3.35 18.03
N ASP A 375 12.54 -3.27 19.29
CA ASP A 375 11.14 -3.42 19.74
C ASP A 375 10.26 -2.22 19.36
N ASN A 376 10.51 -1.64 18.18
CA ASN A 376 10.00 -0.36 17.78
C ASN A 376 10.27 0.64 18.91
N SER A 377 11.49 0.92 19.32
CA SER A 377 11.74 2.12 20.15
C SER A 377 12.49 3.14 19.32
N ILE A 378 12.18 4.43 19.50
CA ILE A 378 13.06 5.48 19.00
C ILE A 378 14.29 5.46 19.89
N PRO A 379 15.50 5.23 19.34
CA PRO A 379 16.73 5.24 20.12
C PRO A 379 16.89 6.60 20.81
N ASN A 380 17.11 6.58 22.12
CA ASN A 380 17.38 7.79 22.88
C ASN A 380 18.89 8.09 22.80
N PRO A 381 19.31 9.28 22.30
CA PRO A 381 20.72 9.66 22.27
C PRO A 381 21.41 9.64 23.65
N ASN A 382 20.64 9.79 24.73
CA ASN A 382 21.16 9.74 26.11
C ASN A 382 21.29 8.31 26.67
N ASN A 383 20.91 7.27 25.91
CA ASN A 383 21.05 5.89 26.35
C ASN A 383 22.52 5.44 26.21
N PRO A 384 23.13 4.76 27.21
CA PRO A 384 24.52 4.29 27.12
C PRO A 384 24.83 3.38 25.92
N HIS A 385 23.83 2.66 25.39
CA HIS A 385 23.99 1.80 24.21
C HIS A 385 23.82 2.54 22.88
N TYR A 386 23.42 3.81 22.91
CA TYR A 386 23.39 4.67 21.74
C TYR A 386 24.81 5.06 21.36
N ASN A 387 25.14 5.00 20.08
CA ASN A 387 26.45 5.44 19.61
C ASN A 387 26.30 6.30 18.35
N SER A 388 26.78 7.55 18.43
CA SER A 388 26.71 8.52 17.33
C SER A 388 27.50 8.09 16.10
N LYS A 389 28.47 7.15 16.21
CA LYS A 389 29.19 6.60 15.04
C LYS A 389 28.26 5.90 14.03
N TYR A 390 27.07 5.49 14.46
CA TYR A 390 26.04 4.85 13.64
C TYR A 390 25.06 5.85 12.99
N GLU A 391 25.26 7.15 13.21
CA GLU A 391 24.59 8.22 12.47
C GLU A 391 25.35 8.46 11.16
N LEU A 392 24.77 8.03 10.05
CA LEU A 392 25.39 8.13 8.73
C LEU A 392 24.72 9.24 7.93
N ASN A 393 25.50 9.95 7.13
CA ASN A 393 24.98 10.88 6.16
C ASN A 393 25.69 10.79 4.80
N CYS A 394 24.99 11.23 3.76
CA CYS A 394 25.53 11.44 2.43
C CYS A 394 25.09 12.82 1.96
N VAL A 395 26.02 13.61 1.42
CA VAL A 395 25.76 14.96 0.93
C VAL A 395 25.89 14.98 -0.58
N ARG A 396 24.85 15.46 -1.26
CA ARG A 396 24.86 15.76 -2.69
C ARG A 396 24.84 17.26 -2.88
N GLY A 397 25.82 17.79 -3.61
CA GLY A 397 25.81 19.16 -4.11
C GLY A 397 25.28 19.18 -5.54
N PHE A 398 24.48 20.17 -5.85
CA PHE A 398 24.08 20.53 -7.21
C PHE A 398 24.94 21.71 -7.67
N GLY A 399 25.16 21.88 -8.96
CA GLY A 399 26.12 22.86 -9.45
C GLY A 399 25.61 23.62 -10.66
N ASP A 400 26.42 24.55 -11.15
CA ASP A 400 25.98 25.51 -12.16
C ASP A 400 25.62 24.81 -13.49
N ILE A 401 24.43 25.10 -14.02
CA ILE A 401 23.88 24.58 -15.29
C ILE A 401 24.78 24.94 -16.49
N THR A 402 25.62 25.97 -16.35
CA THR A 402 26.55 26.41 -17.39
C THR A 402 27.69 25.41 -17.67
N LEU A 403 27.99 24.49 -16.75
CA LEU A 403 29.01 23.45 -16.91
C LEU A 403 28.36 22.14 -17.39
N SER A 404 28.19 21.99 -18.71
CA SER A 404 27.48 20.84 -19.28
C SER A 404 28.43 19.71 -19.72
N TYR A 405 28.20 18.51 -19.20
CA TYR A 405 28.76 17.27 -19.72
C TYR A 405 27.98 16.83 -20.96
N GLU A 406 28.66 16.29 -21.98
CA GLU A 406 28.02 15.70 -23.15
C GLU A 406 27.88 14.18 -22.97
N PRO A 407 26.71 13.67 -22.52
CA PRO A 407 26.56 12.24 -22.31
C PRO A 407 26.62 11.46 -23.62
N SER A 408 27.17 10.25 -23.56
CA SER A 408 26.99 9.22 -24.58
C SER A 408 25.78 8.32 -24.26
N LEU A 409 25.37 7.45 -25.20
CA LEU A 409 24.34 6.44 -24.90
C LEU A 409 24.79 5.47 -23.80
N LEU A 410 26.08 5.10 -23.79
CA LEU A 410 26.67 4.29 -22.72
C LEU A 410 26.57 5.00 -21.36
N ASP A 411 26.82 6.30 -21.33
CA ASP A 411 26.72 7.12 -20.11
C ASP A 411 25.30 7.09 -19.53
N LEU A 412 24.28 7.22 -20.38
CA LEU A 412 22.88 7.18 -19.96
C LEU A 412 22.43 5.79 -19.49
N ILE A 413 22.88 4.72 -20.15
CA ILE A 413 22.63 3.33 -19.70
C ILE A 413 23.28 3.12 -18.32
N PHE A 414 24.51 3.61 -18.13
CA PHE A 414 25.17 3.53 -16.84
C PHE A 414 24.39 4.28 -15.75
N ILE A 415 23.98 5.51 -16.03
CA ILE A 415 23.17 6.32 -15.11
C ILE A 415 21.88 5.61 -14.73
N ASP A 416 21.18 4.98 -15.68
CA ASP A 416 19.98 4.21 -15.40
C ASP A 416 20.27 3.04 -14.45
N LEU A 417 21.34 2.28 -14.68
CA LEU A 417 21.76 1.19 -13.79
C LEU A 417 22.12 1.67 -12.38
N THR A 418 22.68 2.87 -12.23
CA THR A 418 22.95 3.47 -10.91
C THR A 418 21.70 3.90 -10.15
N MET A 419 20.52 3.92 -10.77
CA MET A 419 19.29 4.29 -10.07
C MET A 419 18.51 3.09 -9.50
N TYR A 420 18.84 1.84 -9.86
CA TYR A 420 18.11 0.65 -9.42
C TYR A 420 18.81 -0.05 -8.26
N THR A 421 18.20 -0.12 -7.07
CA THR A 421 18.93 -0.46 -5.84
C THR A 421 18.99 -1.93 -5.41
N SER A 422 18.35 -2.92 -6.06
CA SER A 422 18.44 -4.31 -5.54
C SER A 422 18.13 -5.48 -6.48
N THR A 423 17.80 -5.27 -7.75
CA THR A 423 17.62 -6.38 -8.74
C THR A 423 18.41 -6.25 -10.02
N ALA A 424 18.86 -5.03 -10.37
CA ALA A 424 19.57 -4.74 -11.61
C ALA A 424 20.77 -3.78 -11.42
N GLY A 425 21.03 -3.30 -10.19
CA GLY A 425 22.05 -2.29 -9.89
C GLY A 425 23.47 -2.81 -9.68
N LEU A 426 24.38 -1.89 -9.37
CA LEU A 426 25.80 -2.15 -9.07
C LEU A 426 25.97 -2.83 -7.69
N GLY A 427 25.60 -4.10 -7.57
CA GLY A 427 25.78 -4.88 -6.35
C GLY A 427 27.25 -5.13 -5.97
N PHE A 428 27.51 -5.73 -4.81
CA PHE A 428 28.82 -6.32 -4.48
C PHE A 428 29.20 -7.53 -5.38
N GLU A 429 28.44 -7.77 -6.44
CA GLU A 429 28.66 -8.84 -7.41
C GLU A 429 29.94 -8.64 -8.25
N ARG A 430 30.30 -9.67 -9.02
CA ARG A 430 31.46 -9.62 -9.93
C ARG A 430 31.18 -8.63 -11.06
N LYS A 431 32.10 -7.68 -11.31
CA LYS A 431 32.07 -6.67 -12.39
C LYS A 431 31.59 -7.23 -13.74
N ASP A 432 31.94 -8.48 -14.04
CA ASP A 432 31.57 -9.17 -15.27
C ASP A 432 30.05 -9.32 -15.48
N LYS A 433 29.26 -9.46 -14.40
CA LYS A 433 27.80 -9.53 -14.51
C LYS A 433 27.21 -8.17 -14.92
N ILE A 434 27.69 -7.09 -14.31
CA ILE A 434 27.30 -5.71 -14.66
C ILE A 434 27.67 -5.42 -16.11
N LEU A 435 28.89 -5.80 -16.52
CA LEU A 435 29.32 -5.64 -17.90
C LEU A 435 28.43 -6.42 -18.88
N LYS A 436 28.04 -7.65 -18.54
CA LYS A 436 27.06 -8.42 -19.33
C LYS A 436 25.71 -7.72 -19.43
N THR A 437 25.21 -7.13 -18.33
CA THR A 437 23.97 -6.34 -18.34
C THR A 437 24.10 -5.13 -19.25
N ILE A 438 25.19 -4.37 -19.17
CA ILE A 438 25.42 -3.19 -20.03
C ILE A 438 25.51 -3.59 -21.51
N LYS A 439 26.26 -4.66 -21.82
CA LYS A 439 26.34 -5.21 -23.17
C LYS A 439 24.95 -5.57 -23.69
N LYS A 440 24.17 -6.29 -22.89
CA LYS A 440 22.78 -6.65 -23.22
C LYS A 440 21.92 -5.41 -23.45
N GLU A 441 21.89 -4.46 -22.52
CA GLU A 441 21.07 -3.25 -22.62
C GLU A 441 21.48 -2.36 -23.79
N MET A 442 22.77 -2.27 -24.11
CA MET A 442 23.28 -1.54 -25.27
C MET A 442 22.76 -2.17 -26.57
N MET A 443 22.90 -3.49 -26.70
CA MET A 443 22.45 -4.23 -27.89
C MET A 443 20.92 -4.20 -28.00
N GLU A 444 20.19 -4.29 -26.88
CA GLU A 444 18.75 -4.16 -26.82
C GLU A 444 18.28 -2.75 -27.19
N ALA A 445 18.97 -1.69 -26.75
CA ALA A 445 18.64 -0.32 -27.12
C ALA A 445 18.75 -0.10 -28.65
N ILE A 446 19.82 -0.62 -29.27
CA ILE A 446 20.02 -0.55 -30.73
C ILE A 446 18.98 -1.41 -31.46
N SER A 447 18.79 -2.66 -31.03
CA SER A 447 17.87 -3.62 -31.65
C SER A 447 16.42 -3.18 -31.52
N SER A 448 16.04 -2.61 -30.38
CA SER A 448 14.70 -2.06 -30.13
C SER A 448 14.39 -0.92 -31.10
N GLN A 449 15.32 0.01 -31.31
CA GLN A 449 15.14 1.07 -32.30
C GLN A 449 15.00 0.53 -33.73
N ARG A 450 15.83 -0.45 -34.14
CA ARG A 450 15.66 -1.15 -35.42
C ARG A 450 14.31 -1.84 -35.54
N GLY A 451 13.86 -2.52 -34.47
CA GLY A 451 12.58 -3.20 -34.40
C GLY A 451 11.40 -2.25 -34.57
N ILE A 452 11.39 -1.12 -33.86
CA ILE A 452 10.36 -0.07 -33.98
C ILE A 452 10.31 0.47 -35.42
N ILE A 453 11.47 0.69 -36.04
CA ILE A 453 11.55 1.18 -37.42
C ILE A 453 11.01 0.15 -38.42
N LYS A 454 11.40 -1.12 -38.27
CA LYS A 454 10.91 -2.21 -39.10
C LYS A 454 9.38 -2.35 -38.98
N GLN A 455 8.86 -2.29 -37.75
CA GLN A 455 7.44 -2.34 -37.49
C GLN A 455 6.69 -1.15 -38.08
N LEU A 456 7.25 0.07 -38.00
CA LEU A 456 6.67 1.23 -38.67
C LEU A 456 6.63 1.02 -40.18
N ARG A 457 7.68 0.45 -40.79
CA ARG A 457 7.72 0.15 -42.23
C ARG A 457 6.64 -0.82 -42.64
N GLU A 458 6.52 -1.93 -41.94
CA GLU A 458 5.47 -2.93 -42.18
C GLU A 458 4.08 -2.32 -42.01
N THR A 459 3.91 -1.45 -41.00
CA THR A 459 2.64 -0.77 -40.74
C THR A 459 2.31 0.25 -41.84
N LEU A 460 3.27 1.07 -42.27
CA LEU A 460 3.04 2.09 -43.31
C LEU A 460 2.85 1.47 -44.70
N ASN A 461 3.61 0.42 -45.06
CA ASN A 461 3.41 -0.33 -46.30
C ASN A 461 1.97 -0.86 -46.42
N PHE A 462 1.39 -1.32 -45.30
CA PHE A 462 -0.02 -1.73 -45.27
C PHE A 462 -0.96 -0.58 -45.65
N PHE A 463 -0.77 0.63 -45.08
CA PHE A 463 -1.57 1.80 -45.44
C PHE A 463 -1.32 2.31 -46.87
N HIS A 464 -0.09 2.19 -47.39
CA HIS A 464 0.23 2.53 -48.78
C HIS A 464 -0.43 1.58 -49.78
N SER A 465 -0.50 0.29 -49.44
CA SER A 465 -1.10 -0.74 -50.29
C SER A 465 -2.64 -0.77 -50.26
N SER A 466 -3.29 -0.11 -49.29
CA SER A 466 -4.74 -0.16 -49.10
C SER A 466 -5.37 1.24 -49.05
N LYS A 467 -5.99 1.64 -50.17
CA LYS A 467 -6.74 2.92 -50.27
C LYS A 467 -7.85 3.02 -49.23
N LYS A 468 -8.61 1.93 -49.01
CA LYS A 468 -9.67 1.83 -47.98
C LYS A 468 -9.13 2.21 -46.60
N MET A 469 -7.97 1.64 -46.22
CA MET A 469 -7.37 1.90 -44.90
C MET A 469 -6.77 3.28 -44.77
N LYS A 470 -6.22 3.83 -45.86
CA LYS A 470 -5.75 5.21 -45.93
C LYS A 470 -6.90 6.22 -45.72
N ASP A 471 -8.01 6.02 -46.42
CA ASP A 471 -9.20 6.87 -46.28
C ASP A 471 -9.79 6.75 -44.86
N PHE A 472 -9.83 5.52 -44.31
CA PHE A 472 -10.28 5.27 -42.94
C PHE A 472 -9.43 6.01 -41.90
N ILE A 473 -8.11 5.89 -41.93
CA ILE A 473 -7.24 6.54 -40.94
C ILE A 473 -7.27 8.07 -41.09
N PHE A 474 -7.40 8.59 -42.32
CA PHE A 474 -7.51 10.03 -42.54
C PHE A 474 -8.81 10.61 -42.01
N GLY A 475 -9.92 9.91 -42.25
CA GLY A 475 -11.22 10.24 -41.66
C GLY A 475 -11.18 10.19 -40.14
N PHE A 476 -10.57 9.14 -39.57
CA PHE A 476 -10.41 9.02 -38.12
C PHE A 476 -9.60 10.19 -37.51
N ILE A 477 -8.45 10.53 -38.11
CA ILE A 477 -7.62 11.65 -37.64
C ILE A 477 -8.35 12.98 -37.80
N GLU A 478 -8.98 13.28 -38.95
CA GLU A 478 -9.68 14.56 -39.14
C GLU A 478 -10.82 14.76 -38.15
N ASN A 479 -11.66 13.73 -37.98
CA ASN A 479 -12.83 13.81 -37.11
C ASN A 479 -12.45 14.01 -35.64
N ASN A 480 -11.23 13.62 -35.25
CA ASN A 480 -10.80 13.59 -33.85
C ASN A 480 -9.55 14.44 -33.53
N LYS A 481 -9.00 15.19 -34.50
CA LYS A 481 -7.74 15.97 -34.32
C LYS A 481 -7.74 16.94 -33.14
N LYS A 482 -8.92 17.46 -32.78
CA LYS A 482 -9.11 18.39 -31.65
C LYS A 482 -8.74 17.79 -30.29
N PHE A 483 -8.80 16.46 -30.15
CA PHE A 483 -8.47 15.77 -28.90
C PHE A 483 -6.97 15.49 -28.76
N GLY A 484 -6.19 15.64 -29.84
CA GLY A 484 -4.75 15.46 -29.86
C GLY A 484 -4.29 14.00 -29.87
N PHE A 485 -3.00 13.79 -30.16
CA PHE A 485 -2.40 12.48 -30.38
C PHE A 485 -2.60 11.49 -29.23
N PHE A 486 -2.32 11.89 -27.98
CA PHE A 486 -2.39 10.97 -26.84
C PHE A 486 -3.81 10.49 -26.55
N TYR A 487 -4.83 11.31 -26.83
CA TYR A 487 -6.22 10.88 -26.75
C TYR A 487 -6.51 9.81 -27.81
N LEU A 488 -6.15 10.04 -29.07
CA LEU A 488 -6.38 9.08 -30.16
C LEU A 488 -5.70 7.75 -29.89
N ARG A 489 -4.44 7.79 -29.46
CA ARG A 489 -3.68 6.58 -29.11
C ARG A 489 -4.32 5.80 -27.97
N ASN A 490 -4.71 6.48 -26.89
CA ASN A 490 -5.36 5.83 -25.75
C ASN A 490 -6.73 5.28 -26.11
N PHE A 491 -7.53 6.03 -26.87
CA PHE A 491 -8.81 5.57 -27.39
C PHE A 491 -8.64 4.30 -28.21
N MET A 492 -7.70 4.28 -29.15
CA MET A 492 -7.42 3.10 -30.00
C MET A 492 -6.90 1.91 -29.21
N THR A 493 -6.07 2.15 -28.18
CA THR A 493 -5.58 1.10 -27.30
C THR A 493 -6.73 0.45 -26.53
N ASN A 494 -7.52 1.27 -25.82
CA ASN A 494 -8.68 0.79 -25.08
C ASN A 494 -9.70 0.11 -26.00
N PHE A 495 -9.87 0.61 -27.24
CA PHE A 495 -10.79 0.02 -28.22
C PHE A 495 -10.35 -1.38 -28.61
N VAL A 496 -9.08 -1.58 -28.97
CA VAL A 496 -8.54 -2.91 -29.32
C VAL A 496 -8.56 -3.86 -28.12
N ASP A 497 -8.25 -3.37 -26.93
CA ASP A 497 -8.26 -4.18 -25.71
C ASP A 497 -9.68 -4.66 -25.38
N VAL A 498 -10.68 -3.77 -25.46
CA VAL A 498 -12.11 -4.12 -25.29
C VAL A 498 -12.57 -5.11 -26.35
N ILE A 499 -12.21 -4.92 -27.62
CA ILE A 499 -12.56 -5.87 -28.69
C ILE A 499 -11.97 -7.25 -28.41
N SER A 500 -10.73 -7.31 -27.92
CA SER A 500 -10.08 -8.57 -27.58
C SER A 500 -10.84 -9.29 -26.47
N ILE A 501 -11.23 -8.58 -25.41
CA ILE A 501 -12.09 -9.10 -24.34
C ILE A 501 -13.44 -9.61 -24.89
N LEU A 502 -14.06 -8.85 -25.80
CA LEU A 502 -15.35 -9.22 -26.38
C LEU A 502 -15.29 -10.53 -27.18
N SER A 503 -14.17 -10.82 -27.85
CA SER A 503 -14.01 -12.05 -28.63
C SER A 503 -14.03 -13.33 -27.78
N GLU A 504 -13.76 -13.20 -26.47
CA GLU A 504 -13.76 -14.32 -25.52
C GLU A 504 -15.14 -14.57 -24.89
N LEU A 505 -16.10 -13.66 -25.10
CA LEU A 505 -17.44 -13.75 -24.52
C LEU A 505 -18.33 -14.73 -25.30
N GLN A 506 -19.03 -15.58 -24.54
CA GLN A 506 -20.05 -16.48 -25.07
C GLN A 506 -21.45 -15.84 -24.92
N GLY A 507 -22.28 -15.97 -25.94
CA GLY A 507 -23.67 -15.50 -25.91
C GLY A 507 -24.21 -15.17 -27.29
N ASN A 508 -25.37 -14.54 -27.37
CA ASN A 508 -25.84 -13.88 -28.59
C ASN A 508 -25.52 -12.37 -28.54
N ILE A 509 -25.67 -11.69 -29.68
CA ILE A 509 -25.38 -10.25 -29.82
C ILE A 509 -26.12 -9.41 -28.78
N SER A 510 -27.40 -9.70 -28.50
CA SER A 510 -28.21 -8.97 -27.51
C SER A 510 -27.66 -9.12 -26.08
N GLN A 511 -27.23 -10.32 -25.71
CA GLN A 511 -26.60 -10.59 -24.41
C GLN A 511 -25.27 -9.83 -24.27
N ILE A 512 -24.42 -9.86 -25.29
CA ILE A 512 -23.13 -9.15 -25.27
C ILE A 512 -23.35 -7.63 -25.27
N GLN A 513 -24.30 -7.13 -26.06
CA GLN A 513 -24.68 -5.72 -26.07
C GLN A 513 -25.11 -5.24 -24.68
N LYS A 514 -25.87 -6.07 -23.96
CA LYS A 514 -26.24 -5.81 -22.57
C LYS A 514 -25.01 -5.79 -21.65
N LEU A 515 -24.12 -6.79 -21.72
CA LEU A 515 -22.90 -6.84 -20.93
C LEU A 515 -22.00 -5.62 -21.15
N VAL A 516 -21.83 -5.19 -22.40
CA VAL A 516 -21.07 -3.98 -22.75
C VAL A 516 -21.75 -2.72 -22.19
N SER A 517 -23.06 -2.60 -22.35
CA SER A 517 -23.84 -1.46 -21.82
C SER A 517 -23.76 -1.37 -20.30
N ASP A 518 -23.79 -2.52 -19.63
CA ASP A 518 -23.70 -2.67 -18.18
C ASP A 518 -22.24 -2.61 -17.66
N ARG A 519 -21.25 -2.50 -18.56
CA ARG A 519 -19.80 -2.51 -18.25
C ARG A 519 -19.41 -3.74 -17.44
N ASN A 520 -19.83 -4.89 -17.90
CA ASN A 520 -19.57 -6.19 -17.29
C ASN A 520 -19.04 -7.16 -18.35
N VAL A 521 -17.98 -6.75 -19.04
CA VAL A 521 -17.34 -7.51 -20.13
C VAL A 521 -16.20 -8.39 -19.66
N ALA A 522 -15.67 -8.15 -18.46
CA ALA A 522 -14.57 -8.91 -17.89
C ALA A 522 -14.74 -9.15 -16.39
N TYR A 523 -13.94 -10.05 -15.82
CA TYR A 523 -13.85 -10.25 -14.37
C TYR A 523 -12.85 -9.32 -13.67
N LYS A 524 -12.20 -8.41 -14.41
CA LYS A 524 -11.23 -7.46 -13.85
C LYS A 524 -11.76 -6.04 -13.88
N LEU A 525 -11.46 -5.26 -12.83
CA LEU A 525 -11.99 -3.92 -12.65
C LEU A 525 -11.48 -2.96 -13.73
N GLU A 526 -10.18 -2.95 -14.01
CA GLU A 526 -9.59 -2.03 -14.98
C GLU A 526 -10.06 -2.27 -16.41
N GLU A 527 -10.30 -3.54 -16.77
CA GLU A 527 -10.80 -3.92 -18.10
C GLU A 527 -12.23 -3.39 -18.34
N ASN A 528 -13.08 -3.40 -17.30
CA ASN A 528 -14.42 -2.82 -17.39
C ASN A 528 -14.41 -1.29 -17.38
N LEU A 529 -13.42 -0.66 -16.74
CA LEU A 529 -13.28 0.80 -16.68
C LEU A 529 -12.98 1.43 -18.04
N PHE A 530 -12.46 0.68 -19.03
CA PHE A 530 -12.29 1.18 -20.39
C PHE A 530 -13.59 1.74 -20.97
N LEU A 531 -14.72 1.08 -20.68
CA LEU A 531 -16.06 1.44 -21.16
C LEU A 531 -16.72 2.59 -20.38
N ASN A 532 -16.01 3.23 -19.44
CA ASN A 532 -16.50 4.46 -18.82
C ASN A 532 -16.52 5.64 -19.81
N GLU A 533 -15.67 5.60 -20.84
CA GLU A 533 -15.68 6.59 -21.89
C GLU A 533 -16.88 6.39 -22.83
N ARG A 534 -17.84 7.33 -22.80
CA ARG A 534 -19.07 7.24 -23.59
C ARG A 534 -18.83 7.03 -25.08
N LYS A 535 -17.87 7.75 -25.67
CA LYS A 535 -17.54 7.58 -27.11
C LYS A 535 -17.00 6.19 -27.43
N LEU A 536 -16.21 5.61 -26.52
CA LEU A 536 -15.68 4.26 -26.69
C LEU A 536 -16.82 3.26 -26.61
N LEU A 537 -17.66 3.38 -25.59
CA LEU A 537 -18.84 2.54 -25.40
C LEU A 537 -19.77 2.58 -26.62
N ASP A 538 -20.11 3.78 -27.10
CA ASP A 538 -20.97 3.98 -28.27
C ASP A 538 -20.34 3.37 -29.53
N ALA A 539 -19.03 3.55 -29.72
CA ALA A 539 -18.32 2.97 -30.86
C ALA A 539 -18.30 1.43 -30.82
N VAL A 540 -18.04 0.83 -29.66
CA VAL A 540 -18.02 -0.62 -29.47
C VAL A 540 -19.42 -1.21 -29.72
N LEU A 541 -20.46 -0.62 -29.13
CA LEU A 541 -21.84 -1.07 -29.28
C LEU A 541 -22.33 -0.96 -30.73
N LYS A 542 -21.94 0.10 -31.45
CA LYS A 542 -22.42 0.36 -32.81
C LYS A 542 -21.63 -0.40 -33.89
N HIS A 543 -20.32 -0.55 -33.72
CA HIS A 543 -19.44 -1.02 -34.79
C HIS A 543 -18.86 -2.41 -34.56
N ILE A 544 -18.73 -2.85 -33.31
CA ILE A 544 -18.02 -4.11 -32.98
C ILE A 544 -19.02 -5.20 -32.60
N VAL A 545 -19.89 -4.92 -31.63
CA VAL A 545 -20.85 -5.92 -31.12
C VAL A 545 -21.70 -6.57 -32.23
N PRO A 546 -22.20 -5.83 -33.25
CA PRO A 546 -22.95 -6.43 -34.36
C PRO A 546 -22.15 -7.37 -35.25
N LEU A 547 -20.81 -7.27 -35.22
CA LEU A 547 -19.92 -8.03 -36.09
C LEU A 547 -19.35 -9.28 -35.43
N LEU A 548 -19.52 -9.52 -34.12
CA LEU A 548 -18.81 -10.58 -33.37
C LEU A 548 -18.92 -12.01 -33.96
N TYR A 549 -19.99 -12.31 -34.68
CA TYR A 549 -20.23 -13.61 -35.34
C TYR A 549 -20.14 -13.55 -36.87
N ASP A 550 -19.78 -12.39 -37.42
CA ASP A 550 -19.58 -12.17 -38.85
C ASP A 550 -18.13 -12.50 -39.22
N SER A 551 -17.90 -13.14 -40.36
CA SER A 551 -16.54 -13.43 -40.85
C SER A 551 -15.70 -12.15 -41.05
N ARG A 552 -16.35 -11.00 -41.27
CA ARG A 552 -15.72 -9.68 -41.36
C ARG A 552 -15.14 -9.20 -40.04
N TYR A 553 -15.50 -9.80 -38.90
CA TYR A 553 -14.97 -9.43 -37.59
C TYR A 553 -13.44 -9.46 -37.55
N ILE A 554 -12.84 -10.53 -38.08
CA ILE A 554 -11.40 -10.75 -38.09
C ILE A 554 -10.72 -9.67 -38.94
N GLU A 555 -11.29 -9.36 -40.12
CA GLU A 555 -10.79 -8.29 -41.00
C GLU A 555 -10.81 -6.95 -40.26
N VAL A 556 -11.96 -6.58 -39.68
CA VAL A 556 -12.13 -5.32 -38.94
C VAL A 556 -11.20 -5.24 -37.72
N MET A 557 -11.01 -6.35 -36.99
CA MET A 557 -10.06 -6.41 -35.88
C MET A 557 -8.63 -6.11 -36.33
N GLU A 558 -8.18 -6.74 -37.42
CA GLU A 558 -6.84 -6.50 -37.95
C GLU A 558 -6.66 -5.05 -38.43
N GLU A 559 -7.69 -4.45 -39.04
CA GLU A 559 -7.68 -3.02 -39.40
C GLU A 559 -7.42 -2.11 -38.19
N TYR A 560 -8.16 -2.29 -37.09
CA TYR A 560 -7.97 -1.51 -35.86
C TYR A 560 -6.63 -1.78 -35.18
N LYS A 561 -6.14 -3.03 -35.19
CA LYS A 561 -4.79 -3.37 -34.69
C LYS A 561 -3.70 -2.64 -35.48
N LYS A 562 -3.83 -2.52 -36.81
CA LYS A 562 -2.88 -1.76 -37.64
C LYS A 562 -2.90 -0.27 -37.33
N VAL A 563 -4.09 0.30 -37.08
CA VAL A 563 -4.20 1.70 -36.63
C VAL A 563 -3.57 1.91 -35.25
N LYS A 564 -3.83 1.01 -34.28
CA LYS A 564 -3.16 1.05 -32.97
C LYS A 564 -1.64 0.94 -33.13
N ALA A 565 -1.16 0.00 -33.94
CA ALA A 565 0.26 -0.19 -34.22
C ALA A 565 0.92 1.08 -34.80
N LEU A 566 0.23 1.80 -35.69
CA LEU A 566 0.70 3.08 -36.22
C LEU A 566 0.91 4.11 -35.10
N PHE A 567 -0.12 4.34 -34.26
CA PHE A 567 -0.01 5.29 -33.14
C PHE A 567 1.05 4.87 -32.11
N ASP A 568 1.19 3.58 -31.82
CA ASP A 568 2.24 3.06 -30.95
C ASP A 568 3.64 3.29 -31.53
N CYS A 569 3.84 3.02 -32.83
CA CYS A 569 5.10 3.29 -33.52
C CYS A 569 5.43 4.80 -33.52
N CYS A 570 4.47 5.65 -33.85
CA CYS A 570 4.63 7.10 -33.84
C CYS A 570 4.98 7.61 -32.42
N SER A 571 4.32 7.11 -31.38
CA SER A 571 4.60 7.46 -29.99
C SER A 571 6.03 7.05 -29.59
N ASN A 572 6.44 5.84 -29.96
CA ASN A 572 7.78 5.32 -29.70
C ASN A 572 8.87 6.07 -30.48
N LEU A 573 8.53 6.70 -31.60
CA LEU A 573 9.41 7.56 -32.39
C LEU A 573 9.27 9.05 -32.06
N LYS A 574 8.36 9.41 -31.16
CA LYS A 574 8.10 10.77 -30.66
C LYS A 574 7.57 11.69 -31.76
N LEU A 575 6.82 11.10 -32.70
CA LEU A 575 6.09 11.77 -33.76
C LEU A 575 4.65 11.96 -33.28
N PHE A 576 4.35 13.16 -32.77
CA PHE A 576 3.04 13.47 -32.21
C PHE A 576 2.16 14.32 -33.14
N ASP A 577 2.76 15.13 -34.01
CA ASP A 577 2.02 15.92 -34.98
C ASP A 577 1.23 15.04 -35.96
N LEU A 578 -0.09 15.19 -35.89
CA LEU A 578 -1.04 14.46 -36.72
C LEU A 578 -0.90 14.80 -38.21
N THR A 579 -0.43 16.00 -38.54
CA THR A 579 -0.19 16.44 -39.94
C THR A 579 1.00 15.69 -40.53
N SER A 580 2.09 15.61 -39.77
CA SER A 580 3.28 14.83 -40.14
C SER A 580 2.97 13.34 -40.30
N ILE A 581 2.14 12.77 -39.41
CA ILE A 581 1.71 11.36 -39.53
C ILE A 581 0.93 11.12 -40.81
N LYS A 582 0.01 12.03 -41.19
CA LYS A 582 -0.70 11.93 -42.47
C LYS A 582 0.25 11.96 -43.65
N LYS A 583 1.21 12.89 -43.66
CA LYS A 583 2.21 12.98 -44.72
C LYS A 583 3.01 11.68 -44.87
N LEU A 584 3.36 11.01 -43.77
CA LEU A 584 4.04 9.70 -43.80
C LEU A 584 3.18 8.59 -44.43
N ILE A 585 1.85 8.67 -44.30
CA ILE A 585 0.90 7.74 -44.92
C ILE A 585 0.63 8.13 -46.39
N GLU A 586 0.80 9.41 -46.76
CA GLU A 586 0.62 9.86 -48.15
C GLU A 586 1.81 9.58 -49.05
N ASP A 587 3.03 9.79 -48.54
CA ASP A 587 4.25 9.84 -49.34
C ASP A 587 5.23 8.70 -49.01
N GLU A 588 5.33 7.75 -49.93
CA GLU A 588 6.25 6.61 -49.87
C GLU A 588 7.73 7.02 -50.03
N SER A 589 8.02 8.19 -50.62
CA SER A 589 9.40 8.67 -50.77
C SER A 589 9.98 9.20 -49.44
N SER A 590 9.15 9.89 -48.65
CA SER A 590 9.46 10.32 -47.28
C SER A 590 9.83 9.14 -46.37
N LEU A 591 9.21 7.99 -46.60
CA LEU A 591 9.46 6.73 -45.91
C LEU A 591 10.90 6.21 -46.17
N THR A 592 11.29 6.16 -47.44
CA THR A 592 12.60 5.65 -47.88
C THR A 592 13.74 6.53 -47.39
N PHE A 593 13.53 7.85 -47.37
CA PHE A 593 14.49 8.81 -46.80
C PHE A 593 14.64 8.65 -45.28
N LEU A 594 13.53 8.54 -44.54
CA LEU A 594 13.55 8.37 -43.09
C LEU A 594 14.29 7.09 -42.67
N TYR A 595 14.06 5.98 -43.39
CA TYR A 595 14.71 4.70 -43.13
C TYR A 595 16.18 4.69 -43.51
N SER A 596 16.54 5.15 -44.71
CA SER A 596 17.95 5.18 -45.13
C SER A 596 18.81 6.03 -44.19
N ARG A 597 18.26 7.13 -43.66
CA ARG A 597 18.95 7.97 -42.68
C ARG A 597 19.05 7.29 -41.32
N LYS A 598 17.97 6.71 -40.79
CA LYS A 598 17.99 6.06 -39.47
C LYS A 598 18.79 4.76 -39.43
N ASP A 599 18.75 3.96 -40.48
CA ASP A 599 19.50 2.71 -40.54
C ASP A 599 21.02 2.97 -40.66
N LYS A 600 21.42 3.96 -41.48
CA LYS A 600 22.80 4.46 -41.50
C LYS A 600 23.24 4.97 -40.12
N LYS A 601 22.38 5.72 -39.41
CA LYS A 601 22.64 6.18 -38.04
C LYS A 601 22.85 5.01 -37.06
N LEU A 602 21.95 4.04 -37.05
CA LEU A 602 22.03 2.87 -36.16
C LEU A 602 23.25 2.00 -36.47
N GLY A 603 23.62 1.86 -37.74
CA GLY A 603 24.86 1.17 -38.16
C GLY A 603 26.12 1.84 -37.61
N LYS A 604 26.19 3.19 -37.58
CA LYS A 604 27.31 3.92 -36.97
C LYS A 604 27.40 3.65 -35.46
N VAL A 605 26.27 3.73 -34.74
CA VAL A 605 26.22 3.50 -33.28
C VAL A 605 26.61 2.06 -32.94
N GLU A 606 26.14 1.08 -33.71
CA GLU A 606 26.52 -0.32 -33.54
C GLU A 606 28.03 -0.56 -33.76
N MET A 607 28.64 0.15 -34.72
CA MET A 607 30.09 0.11 -34.92
C MET A 607 30.87 0.77 -33.77
N GLU A 608 30.35 1.85 -33.20
CA GLU A 608 30.95 2.57 -32.08
C GLU A 608 30.98 1.71 -30.82
N TYR A 609 29.87 1.02 -30.49
CA TYR A 609 29.67 0.26 -29.26
C TYR A 609 29.61 -1.27 -29.44
N ARG A 610 30.42 -1.83 -30.35
CA ARG A 610 30.51 -3.29 -30.51
C ARG A 610 30.81 -3.99 -29.18
N GLU A 611 30.22 -5.15 -28.97
CA GLU A 611 30.26 -5.87 -27.69
C GLU A 611 31.67 -6.08 -27.13
N TYR A 612 32.67 -6.33 -27.99
CA TYR A 612 34.06 -6.52 -27.55
C TYR A 612 34.74 -5.23 -27.06
N LYS A 613 34.25 -4.04 -27.45
CA LYS A 613 34.77 -2.73 -27.00
C LYS A 613 34.26 -2.34 -25.60
N LEU A 614 33.17 -2.96 -25.15
CA LEU A 614 32.63 -2.75 -23.81
C LEU A 614 33.42 -3.63 -22.83
N THR A 615 34.36 -3.03 -22.10
CA THR A 615 35.23 -3.69 -21.13
C THR A 615 35.01 -3.15 -19.71
N ASN A 616 35.46 -3.89 -18.70
CA ASN A 616 35.44 -3.41 -17.31
C ASN A 616 36.28 -2.13 -17.13
N GLN A 617 37.40 -2.01 -17.88
CA GLN A 617 38.26 -0.83 -17.85
C GLN A 617 37.53 0.42 -18.34
N LEU A 618 36.85 0.33 -19.48
CA LEU A 618 36.05 1.45 -20.00
C LEU A 618 35.00 1.91 -19.00
N LEU A 619 34.40 0.97 -18.26
CA LEU A 619 33.40 1.27 -17.25
C LEU A 619 34.00 1.99 -16.04
N ASP A 620 35.17 1.56 -15.55
CA ASP A 620 35.89 2.25 -14.48
C ASP A 620 36.26 3.68 -14.91
N GLU A 621 36.76 3.87 -16.13
CA GLU A 621 37.08 5.19 -16.71
C GLU A 621 35.87 6.13 -16.75
N ARG A 622 34.68 5.62 -17.10
CA ARG A 622 33.43 6.41 -17.11
C ARG A 622 32.97 6.81 -15.72
N ILE A 623 33.07 5.91 -14.74
CA ILE A 623 32.76 6.20 -13.34
C ILE A 623 33.66 7.29 -12.80
N GLU A 624 34.97 7.18 -13.05
CA GLU A 624 35.94 8.18 -12.63
C GLU A 624 35.67 9.54 -13.28
N SER A 625 35.33 9.57 -14.58
CA SER A 625 34.91 10.78 -15.27
C SER A 625 33.69 11.45 -14.59
N PHE A 626 32.67 10.68 -14.22
CA PHE A 626 31.48 11.21 -13.55
C PHE A 626 31.75 11.71 -12.14
N LEU A 627 32.60 11.01 -11.39
CA LEU A 627 32.99 11.39 -10.02
C LEU A 627 33.85 12.66 -10.00
N ASN A 628 34.69 12.85 -11.02
CA ASN A 628 35.65 13.95 -11.12
C ASN A 628 35.12 15.15 -11.91
N ASN A 629 33.92 15.06 -12.49
CA ASN A 629 33.24 16.21 -13.08
C ASN A 629 32.99 17.30 -12.01
N ASN A 630 32.94 18.57 -12.42
CA ASN A 630 32.63 19.68 -11.52
C ASN A 630 31.38 20.42 -12.01
N PRO A 631 30.22 20.29 -11.34
CA PRO A 631 29.96 19.44 -10.16
C PRO A 631 29.95 17.93 -10.52
N PRO A 632 30.13 17.02 -9.56
CA PRO A 632 30.09 15.58 -9.83
C PRO A 632 28.74 15.14 -10.41
N ILE A 633 28.78 14.31 -11.45
CA ILE A 633 27.58 13.73 -12.09
C ILE A 633 26.98 12.62 -11.21
N ILE A 634 27.84 11.86 -10.53
CA ILE A 634 27.42 10.84 -9.57
C ILE A 634 28.07 11.08 -8.23
N THR A 635 27.33 10.81 -7.15
CA THR A 635 27.82 10.88 -5.77
C THR A 635 27.63 9.51 -5.10
N PRO A 636 28.67 8.89 -4.53
CA PRO A 636 28.53 7.61 -3.83
C PRO A 636 27.53 7.69 -2.67
N SER A 637 26.58 6.76 -2.61
CA SER A 637 25.59 6.68 -1.53
C SER A 637 25.18 5.22 -1.27
N LEU A 638 25.94 4.53 -0.43
CA LEU A 638 25.55 3.20 0.06
C LEU A 638 24.37 3.29 1.04
N ILE A 639 24.24 4.42 1.74
CA ILE A 639 23.24 4.61 2.80
C ILE A 639 21.81 4.47 2.27
N GLY A 640 21.55 4.89 1.02
CA GLY A 640 20.24 4.78 0.39
C GLY A 640 19.75 3.34 0.16
N THR A 641 20.65 2.34 0.20
CA THR A 641 20.29 0.92 0.07
C THR A 641 20.11 0.23 1.44
N ILE A 642 20.52 0.89 2.54
CA ILE A 642 20.42 0.31 3.89
C ILE A 642 18.95 0.32 4.36
N GLY A 643 18.37 -0.88 4.41
CA GLY A 643 16.97 -1.09 4.78
C GLY A 643 15.98 -0.99 3.62
N ALA A 644 16.46 -0.93 2.37
CA ALA A 644 15.65 -0.98 1.16
C ALA A 644 15.23 -2.43 0.81
N GLU A 645 14.60 -3.16 1.73
CA GLU A 645 13.97 -4.43 1.35
C GLU A 645 13.02 -4.16 0.18
N LYS A 646 12.88 -5.13 -0.74
CA LYS A 646 12.10 -4.99 -1.98
C LYS A 646 10.67 -4.43 -1.80
N ASP A 647 10.12 -4.56 -0.58
CA ASP A 647 8.79 -4.11 -0.17
C ASP A 647 8.79 -2.93 0.84
N SER A 648 9.97 -2.38 1.22
CA SER A 648 10.14 -1.46 2.36
C SER A 648 9.94 0.02 2.08
N ILE A 649 10.17 0.52 0.85
CA ILE A 649 9.92 1.95 0.54
C ILE A 649 8.43 2.29 0.75
N GLN A 650 7.55 1.29 0.62
CA GLN A 650 6.12 1.43 0.87
C GLN A 650 5.73 1.36 2.36
N ARG A 651 6.63 0.91 3.25
CA ARG A 651 6.37 0.73 4.69
C ARG A 651 6.65 1.97 5.55
N TYR A 652 7.32 3.00 5.03
CA TYR A 652 7.56 4.23 5.78
C TYR A 652 6.46 5.26 5.56
N ASN A 653 6.11 5.99 6.61
CA ASN A 653 5.32 7.21 6.44
C ASN A 653 6.22 8.32 5.90
N ARG A 654 5.82 8.99 4.83
CA ARG A 654 6.52 10.16 4.33
C ARG A 654 5.85 11.45 4.81
N PHE A 655 6.52 12.20 5.66
CA PHE A 655 6.10 13.55 6.04
C PHE A 655 7.04 14.57 5.41
N ASP A 656 6.45 15.56 4.75
CA ASP A 656 7.16 16.63 4.06
C ASP A 656 6.86 17.96 4.77
N PHE A 657 7.91 18.68 5.12
CA PHE A 657 7.86 20.00 5.72
C PHE A 657 8.65 20.99 4.87
N ILE A 658 8.06 22.14 4.54
CA ILE A 658 8.73 23.28 3.90
C ILE A 658 8.95 24.34 4.96
N LEU A 659 10.19 24.77 5.10
CA LEU A 659 10.66 25.66 6.14
C LEU A 659 11.23 26.94 5.52
N GLU A 660 11.10 28.06 6.24
CA GLU A 660 11.88 29.26 5.92
C GLU A 660 13.36 28.96 6.17
N ARG A 661 14.26 29.42 5.29
CA ARG A 661 15.69 29.30 5.54
C ARG A 661 16.13 30.31 6.60
N SER A 662 16.23 29.85 7.84
CA SER A 662 16.70 30.64 8.99
C SER A 662 17.75 29.88 9.80
N LYS A 663 18.58 30.62 10.55
CA LYS A 663 19.56 30.02 11.47
C LYS A 663 18.88 29.11 12.50
N ILE A 664 17.73 29.53 13.01
CA ILE A 664 16.90 28.77 13.96
C ILE A 664 16.54 27.40 13.37
N ASN A 665 15.98 27.37 12.15
CA ASN A 665 15.61 26.10 11.51
C ASN A 665 16.83 25.21 11.24
N LEU A 666 17.94 25.78 10.76
CA LEU A 666 19.17 25.02 10.50
C LEU A 666 19.75 24.39 11.77
N ASP A 667 19.75 25.10 12.89
CA ASP A 667 20.25 24.59 14.17
C ASP A 667 19.31 23.53 14.76
N SER A 668 17.99 23.74 14.71
CA SER A 668 17.00 22.74 15.13
C SER A 668 17.07 21.45 14.30
N LEU A 669 17.27 21.56 12.98
CA LEU A 669 17.36 20.39 12.10
C LEU A 669 18.54 19.48 12.44
N LYS A 670 19.70 20.02 12.85
CA LYS A 670 20.86 19.21 13.28
C LYS A 670 20.50 18.23 14.40
N LEU A 671 19.58 18.59 15.27
CA LEU A 671 19.11 17.74 16.37
C LEU A 671 18.02 16.76 15.91
N LEU A 672 17.17 17.16 14.96
CA LEU A 672 16.00 16.39 14.54
C LEU A 672 16.31 15.29 13.52
N VAL A 673 17.31 15.49 12.65
CA VAL A 673 17.60 14.54 11.55
C VAL A 673 17.90 13.12 12.03
N ASN A 674 18.48 12.98 13.23
CA ASN A 674 18.84 11.69 13.83
C ASN A 674 17.75 11.10 14.73
N VAL A 675 16.67 11.84 15.01
CA VAL A 675 15.52 11.34 15.79
C VAL A 675 14.72 10.30 15.02
N HIS A 676 14.86 10.24 13.69
CA HIS A 676 14.17 9.31 12.81
C HIS A 676 15.16 8.34 12.16
N GLU A 677 14.68 7.17 11.72
CA GLU A 677 15.55 6.19 11.05
C GLU A 677 16.15 6.78 9.76
N MET A 678 15.35 7.54 9.01
CA MET A 678 15.76 8.21 7.78
C MET A 678 15.17 9.60 7.68
N SER A 679 16.00 10.55 7.25
CA SER A 679 15.61 11.94 6.99
C SER A 679 16.32 12.48 5.76
N ILE A 680 15.69 13.41 5.05
CA ILE A 680 16.26 14.12 3.90
C ILE A 680 16.09 15.63 4.13
N VAL A 681 17.15 16.39 3.87
CA VAL A 681 17.14 17.85 3.94
C VAL A 681 17.58 18.40 2.60
N ASP A 682 16.68 19.12 1.93
CA ASP A 682 16.93 19.79 0.65
C ASP A 682 16.97 21.31 0.86
N SER A 683 17.97 21.97 0.28
CA SER A 683 18.08 23.42 0.25
C SER A 683 17.65 23.96 -1.10
N ASP A 684 16.48 24.60 -1.12
CA ASP A 684 15.72 24.94 -2.33
C ASP A 684 15.46 26.45 -2.44
N SER A 685 14.95 26.88 -3.60
CA SER A 685 14.34 28.20 -3.78
C SER A 685 12.93 28.08 -4.34
N ILE A 686 11.98 28.85 -3.80
CA ILE A 686 10.61 29.00 -4.31
C ILE A 686 10.39 30.50 -4.54
N GLU A 687 10.09 30.89 -5.78
CA GLU A 687 9.85 32.31 -6.15
C GLU A 687 10.97 33.24 -5.62
N GLU A 688 12.22 32.86 -5.85
CA GLU A 688 13.45 33.57 -5.40
C GLU A 688 13.70 33.58 -3.88
N LYS A 689 12.77 33.09 -3.05
CA LYS A 689 12.97 32.91 -1.61
C LYS A 689 13.64 31.57 -1.33
N GLN A 690 14.73 31.60 -0.55
CA GLN A 690 15.39 30.38 -0.11
C GLN A 690 14.55 29.66 0.95
N VAL A 691 14.30 28.37 0.73
CA VAL A 691 13.55 27.50 1.63
C VAL A 691 14.35 26.23 1.93
N ILE A 692 13.92 25.49 2.94
CA ILE A 692 14.45 24.17 3.26
C ILE A 692 13.30 23.18 3.19
N GLU A 693 13.40 22.14 2.37
CA GLU A 693 12.49 21.00 2.49
C GLU A 693 13.10 19.98 3.45
N PHE A 694 12.35 19.62 4.48
CA PHE A 694 12.69 18.54 5.39
C PHE A 694 11.70 17.39 5.22
N LYS A 695 12.21 16.21 4.89
CA LYS A 695 11.43 14.98 4.75
C LYS A 695 11.87 14.03 5.85
N CYS A 696 10.93 13.51 6.63
CA CYS A 696 11.22 12.44 7.59
C CYS A 696 10.44 11.18 7.21
N LEU A 697 11.12 10.03 7.29
CA LEU A 697 10.58 8.72 6.97
C LEU A 697 10.58 7.80 8.20
N PRO A 698 9.71 8.06 9.19
CA PRO A 698 9.56 7.16 10.32
C PRO A 698 8.83 5.87 9.93
N SER A 699 9.01 4.84 10.78
CA SER A 699 8.17 3.64 10.75
C SER A 699 6.69 3.97 10.94
N LEU A 700 5.80 3.00 10.74
CA LEU A 700 4.36 3.23 10.83
C LEU A 700 3.96 3.71 12.23
N TYR A 701 3.43 4.94 12.29
CA TYR A 701 2.98 5.59 13.52
C TYR A 701 1.46 5.45 13.64
N SER A 702 0.99 5.12 14.84
CA SER A 702 -0.40 5.30 15.22
C SER A 702 -0.84 6.76 15.10
N THR A 703 -2.13 7.03 15.03
CA THR A 703 -2.67 8.41 15.02
C THR A 703 -2.13 9.28 16.16
N ILE A 704 -1.99 8.73 17.37
CA ILE A 704 -1.47 9.50 18.52
C ILE A 704 0.02 9.85 18.31
N GLN A 705 0.81 8.89 17.83
CA GLN A 705 2.23 9.07 17.55
C GLN A 705 2.49 10.09 16.42
N LYS A 706 1.66 10.07 15.37
CA LYS A 706 1.68 11.12 14.33
C LYS A 706 1.40 12.50 14.93
N GLY A 707 0.43 12.60 15.85
CA GLY A 707 0.15 13.86 16.57
C GLY A 707 1.34 14.37 17.39
N LEU A 708 2.09 13.48 18.04
CA LEU A 708 3.33 13.83 18.74
C LEU A 708 4.43 14.32 17.77
N LEU A 709 4.53 13.71 16.58
CA LEU A 709 5.48 14.14 15.55
C LEU A 709 5.18 15.58 15.09
N PHE A 710 3.94 15.88 14.71
CA PHE A 710 3.56 17.24 14.32
C PHE A 710 3.75 18.24 15.46
N SER A 711 3.48 17.83 16.70
CA SER A 711 3.73 18.67 17.88
C SER A 711 5.23 18.98 18.06
N LEU A 712 6.11 17.98 17.89
CA LEU A 712 7.57 18.16 17.89
C LEU A 712 8.01 19.14 16.81
N MET A 713 7.61 18.88 15.56
CA MET A 713 8.03 19.70 14.41
C MET A 713 7.58 21.15 14.58
N ASN A 714 6.32 21.37 14.94
CA ASN A 714 5.75 22.69 15.17
C ASN A 714 6.34 23.41 16.40
N SER A 715 6.99 22.68 17.32
CA SER A 715 7.66 23.28 18.49
C SER A 715 9.09 23.71 18.20
N GLN A 716 9.77 22.99 17.31
CA GLN A 716 11.22 23.12 17.08
C GLN A 716 11.54 23.87 15.79
N LEU A 717 10.59 23.97 14.85
CA LEU A 717 10.80 24.53 13.51
C LEU A 717 9.77 25.62 13.18
N ASN A 718 10.22 26.63 12.45
CA ASN A 718 9.37 27.60 11.76
C ASN A 718 8.95 27.04 10.41
N ILE A 719 7.77 26.43 10.37
CA ILE A 719 7.23 25.67 9.23
C ILE A 719 6.29 26.56 8.42
N ILE A 720 6.49 26.60 7.10
CA ILE A 720 5.59 27.23 6.13
C ILE A 720 4.49 26.24 5.73
N HIS A 721 4.87 24.98 5.51
CA HIS A 721 3.93 23.94 5.08
C HIS A 721 4.34 22.59 5.64
N GLY A 722 3.40 21.76 6.09
CA GLY A 722 3.71 20.43 6.63
C GLY A 722 2.58 19.44 6.43
N LYS A 723 2.83 18.33 5.73
CA LYS A 723 1.83 17.28 5.44
C LYS A 723 2.43 15.88 5.39
N ARG A 724 1.57 14.88 5.57
CA ARG A 724 1.84 13.52 5.11
C ARG A 724 1.28 13.33 3.70
N TYR A 725 2.15 13.03 2.75
CA TYR A 725 1.74 12.65 1.40
C TYR A 725 1.77 11.12 1.26
N ILE A 726 0.73 10.56 0.65
CA ILE A 726 0.55 9.11 0.50
C ILE A 726 1.02 8.71 -0.90
N GLY A 727 2.05 7.86 -0.96
CA GLY A 727 2.58 7.32 -2.21
C GLY A 727 1.72 6.20 -2.77
N GLN A 728 1.72 6.03 -4.09
CA GLN A 728 0.98 4.98 -4.79
C GLN A 728 1.81 3.73 -5.10
N GLY A 729 2.92 3.54 -4.38
CA GLY A 729 3.68 2.30 -4.34
C GLY A 729 4.76 2.12 -5.42
N HIS A 730 4.93 3.04 -6.36
CA HIS A 730 6.02 2.95 -7.34
C HIS A 730 6.73 4.29 -7.50
N ASP A 731 8.02 4.31 -7.16
CA ASP A 731 8.95 5.28 -7.74
C ASP A 731 9.26 4.79 -9.16
N TYR A 732 8.65 5.44 -10.16
CA TYR A 732 8.95 5.14 -11.56
C TYR A 732 10.36 5.61 -11.87
N ALA A 733 11.29 4.69 -12.15
CA ALA A 733 12.57 5.07 -12.70
C ALA A 733 12.35 5.65 -14.11
N THR A 734 12.61 6.94 -14.29
CA THR A 734 12.55 7.58 -15.61
C THR A 734 13.89 7.42 -16.32
N THR A 735 13.89 6.61 -17.39
CA THR A 735 15.00 6.48 -18.33
C THR A 735 14.96 7.61 -19.37
N LEU A 736 15.96 8.48 -19.36
CA LEU A 736 16.09 9.55 -20.36
C LEU A 736 16.75 9.08 -21.66
N ARG A 737 17.34 7.87 -21.70
CA ARG A 737 18.02 7.33 -22.90
C ARG A 737 17.12 7.24 -24.13
N ASN A 738 15.81 7.06 -23.92
CA ASN A 738 14.81 6.97 -24.99
C ASN A 738 14.55 8.31 -25.70
N LEU A 739 15.06 9.41 -25.13
CA LEU A 739 14.97 10.76 -25.67
C LEU A 739 16.33 11.26 -26.13
N PHE A 740 17.37 10.43 -26.15
CA PHE A 740 18.72 10.87 -26.51
C PHE A 740 19.09 10.44 -27.94
N ASP A 741 19.61 11.36 -28.74
CA ASP A 741 20.20 11.07 -30.05
C ASP A 741 21.72 10.96 -29.90
N SER A 742 22.25 9.74 -30.04
CA SER A 742 23.66 9.45 -29.84
C SER A 742 24.58 10.02 -30.93
N GLU A 743 24.07 10.35 -32.12
CA GLU A 743 24.88 10.96 -33.19
C GLU A 743 25.08 12.45 -32.94
N THR A 744 24.01 13.17 -32.57
CA THR A 744 24.06 14.61 -32.31
C THR A 744 24.46 14.95 -30.87
N LYS A 745 24.46 13.93 -29.99
CA LYS A 745 24.67 14.05 -28.54
C LYS A 745 23.70 15.05 -27.88
N GLN A 746 22.46 15.08 -28.36
CA GLN A 746 21.43 16.00 -27.89
C GLN A 746 20.16 15.24 -27.51
N PHE A 747 19.41 15.80 -26.57
CA PHE A 747 18.07 15.29 -26.26
C PHE A 747 17.08 15.74 -27.33
N PHE A 748 16.22 14.81 -27.75
CA PHE A 748 15.13 15.04 -28.67
C PHE A 748 14.15 16.06 -28.10
N TYR A 749 13.87 17.08 -28.91
CA TYR A 749 12.90 18.12 -28.62
C TYR A 749 11.78 18.12 -29.66
N THR A 750 10.53 18.16 -29.20
CA THR A 750 9.39 18.55 -30.02
C THR A 750 8.40 19.38 -29.20
N LYS A 751 7.98 20.52 -29.75
CA LYS A 751 6.93 21.36 -29.17
C LYS A 751 5.57 20.63 -29.10
N ASP A 752 5.38 19.62 -29.96
CA ASP A 752 4.10 18.92 -30.12
C ASP A 752 3.74 18.09 -28.87
N LEU A 753 4.74 17.71 -28.05
CA LEU A 753 4.53 16.88 -26.85
C LEU A 753 3.54 17.53 -25.88
N PHE A 754 3.84 18.74 -25.40
CA PHE A 754 2.98 19.42 -24.43
C PHE A 754 1.73 20.04 -25.08
N GLU A 755 1.78 20.37 -26.37
CA GLU A 755 0.59 20.80 -27.11
C GLU A 755 -0.46 19.67 -27.18
N HIS A 756 -0.06 18.47 -27.59
CA HIS A 756 -0.96 17.33 -27.63
C HIS A 756 -1.32 16.80 -26.24
N GLN A 757 -0.43 16.94 -25.25
CA GLN A 757 -0.77 16.62 -23.86
C GLN A 757 -1.85 17.57 -23.34
N PHE A 758 -1.75 18.86 -23.62
CA PHE A 758 -2.79 19.83 -23.25
C PHE A 758 -4.14 19.51 -23.89
N LYS A 759 -4.15 19.17 -25.19
CA LYS A 759 -5.37 18.70 -25.89
C LYS A 759 -5.95 17.44 -25.25
N TYR A 760 -5.11 16.48 -24.88
CA TYR A 760 -5.52 15.25 -24.18
C TYR A 760 -6.14 15.55 -22.82
N VAL A 761 -5.49 16.36 -22.00
CA VAL A 761 -6.00 16.75 -20.68
C VAL A 761 -7.36 17.44 -20.83
N LYS A 762 -7.49 18.38 -21.77
CA LYS A 762 -8.77 19.04 -22.07
C LYS A 762 -9.84 18.04 -22.54
N ALA A 763 -9.48 17.05 -23.35
CA ALA A 763 -10.40 16.02 -23.81
C ALA A 763 -10.94 15.12 -22.68
N ILE A 764 -10.10 14.78 -21.70
CA ILE A 764 -10.48 13.91 -20.57
C ILE A 764 -11.37 14.63 -19.54
N PHE A 765 -11.04 15.88 -19.24
CA PHE A 765 -11.74 16.67 -18.21
C PHE A 765 -12.90 17.50 -18.76
N GLY A 766 -12.90 17.82 -20.06
CA GLY A 766 -13.85 18.75 -20.65
C GLY A 766 -13.61 20.20 -20.23
N ASP A 767 -14.54 21.07 -20.59
CA ASP A 767 -14.53 22.46 -20.13
C ASP A 767 -15.09 22.53 -18.70
N ILE A 768 -14.27 22.94 -17.74
CA ILE A 768 -14.74 23.28 -16.39
C ILE A 768 -15.11 24.76 -16.40
N PRO A 769 -16.39 25.12 -16.28
CA PRO A 769 -16.82 26.51 -16.44
C PRO A 769 -16.36 27.40 -15.27
N THR A 770 -16.14 26.82 -14.09
CA THR A 770 -15.83 27.58 -12.87
C THR A 770 -14.33 27.69 -12.67
N ARG A 771 -13.80 28.90 -12.86
CA ARG A 771 -12.43 29.23 -12.45
C ARG A 771 -12.33 29.43 -10.95
N ILE A 772 -11.38 28.76 -10.31
CA ILE A 772 -11.13 28.87 -8.87
C ILE A 772 -9.70 29.38 -8.69
N ARG A 773 -9.56 30.53 -8.02
CA ARG A 773 -8.27 31.01 -7.52
C ARG A 773 -8.37 31.13 -6.01
N SER A 774 -7.44 30.49 -5.31
CA SER A 774 -7.33 30.61 -3.86
C SER A 774 -6.64 31.93 -3.50
N PRO A 775 -7.14 32.70 -2.53
CA PRO A 775 -6.37 33.78 -1.92
C PRO A 775 -5.18 33.19 -1.15
N SER A 776 -4.04 33.89 -1.11
CA SER A 776 -2.90 33.55 -0.25
C SER A 776 -3.06 34.23 1.10
N PRO A 777 -3.45 33.51 2.17
CA PRO A 777 -3.62 34.11 3.48
C PRO A 777 -2.27 34.44 4.15
N PRO A 778 -2.23 35.42 5.07
CA PRO A 778 -0.98 36.00 5.57
C PRO A 778 -0.28 35.16 6.65
N HIS A 779 -0.98 34.33 7.45
CA HIS A 779 -0.40 33.64 8.61
C HIS A 779 -1.03 32.28 8.93
N HIS A 780 -0.21 31.38 9.50
CA HIS A 780 -0.60 30.06 9.99
C HIS A 780 -1.24 30.12 11.38
N LEU A 781 -2.30 29.32 11.60
CA LEU A 781 -2.88 29.13 12.93
C LEU A 781 -2.24 27.90 13.60
N ASN A 782 -1.66 28.08 14.79
CA ASN A 782 -1.03 26.98 15.51
C ASN A 782 -2.10 26.05 16.11
N LEU A 783 -2.36 24.92 15.43
CA LEU A 783 -3.31 23.90 15.86
C LEU A 783 -2.71 22.83 16.78
N PHE A 784 -1.45 22.91 17.19
CA PHE A 784 -0.80 21.89 18.01
C PHE A 784 -0.41 22.44 19.38
N SER A 785 -1.01 21.90 20.44
CA SER A 785 -0.91 22.45 21.80
C SER A 785 0.33 22.03 22.58
N LEU A 786 0.98 20.92 22.20
CA LEU A 786 2.10 20.37 22.96
C LEU A 786 3.41 20.98 22.48
N LYS A 787 4.09 21.72 23.36
CA LYS A 787 5.51 22.06 23.17
C LYS A 787 6.37 20.86 23.57
N LEU A 788 7.11 20.29 22.62
CA LEU A 788 7.95 19.10 22.85
C LEU A 788 9.40 19.35 22.45
N SER A 789 10.34 18.94 23.30
CA SER A 789 11.74 18.70 22.93
C SER A 789 11.90 17.33 22.26
N SER A 790 13.03 17.09 21.59
CA SER A 790 13.35 15.78 21.00
C SER A 790 13.33 14.66 22.05
N ILE A 791 13.87 14.91 23.25
CA ILE A 791 13.92 13.91 24.33
C ILE A 791 12.51 13.62 24.89
N ASP A 792 11.69 14.65 25.09
CA ASP A 792 10.30 14.47 25.54
C ASP A 792 9.47 13.69 24.52
N TYR A 793 9.67 13.99 23.23
CA TYR A 793 9.06 13.26 22.14
C TYR A 793 9.45 11.78 22.16
N ILE A 794 10.74 11.46 22.23
CA ILE A 794 11.25 10.08 22.28
C ILE A 794 10.64 9.32 23.47
N LYS A 795 10.66 9.93 24.66
CA LYS A 795 10.09 9.34 25.88
C LYS A 795 8.59 9.04 25.72
N LYS A 796 7.82 10.01 25.23
CA LYS A 796 6.36 9.84 25.02
C LYS A 796 6.05 8.82 23.93
N MET A 797 6.82 8.82 22.84
CA MET A 797 6.67 7.87 21.73
C MET A 797 6.91 6.43 22.19
N ASN A 798 7.99 6.20 22.92
CA ASN A 798 8.35 4.86 23.41
C ASN A 798 7.35 4.34 24.44
N ASN A 799 6.81 5.21 25.31
CA ASN A 799 5.77 4.82 26.27
C ASN A 799 4.43 4.42 25.63
N LEU A 800 4.17 4.83 24.37
CA LEU A 800 2.92 4.51 23.66
C LEU A 800 3.00 3.22 22.84
N ARG A 801 4.18 2.61 22.70
CA ARG A 801 4.37 1.41 21.89
C ARG A 801 4.13 0.16 22.74
N GLU A 802 2.86 -0.23 22.86
CA GLU A 802 2.50 -1.55 23.38
C GLU A 802 2.63 -2.60 22.26
N LYS A 803 3.26 -3.76 22.53
CA LYS A 803 3.36 -4.85 21.55
C LYS A 803 1.96 -5.38 21.22
N PRO A 804 1.57 -5.47 19.93
CA PRO A 804 0.32 -6.11 19.57
C PRO A 804 0.35 -7.58 19.98
N ASP A 805 -0.83 -8.12 20.30
CA ASP A 805 -1.01 -9.50 20.70
C ASP A 805 -2.01 -10.15 19.74
N TYR A 806 -1.53 -11.10 18.94
CA TYR A 806 -2.34 -11.76 17.92
C TYR A 806 -2.76 -13.18 18.31
N THR A 807 -2.71 -13.52 19.61
CA THR A 807 -3.15 -14.83 20.11
C THR A 807 -4.58 -15.14 19.66
N ILE A 808 -4.73 -16.10 18.74
CA ILE A 808 -6.01 -16.42 18.08
C ILE A 808 -7.09 -16.77 19.10
N ALA A 809 -6.74 -17.53 20.15
CA ALA A 809 -7.68 -17.88 21.22
C ALA A 809 -8.22 -16.63 21.93
N HIS A 810 -7.37 -15.66 22.26
CA HIS A 810 -7.81 -14.43 22.92
C HIS A 810 -8.59 -13.50 21.98
N LEU A 811 -8.20 -13.41 20.70
CA LEU A 811 -8.95 -12.66 19.70
C LEU A 811 -10.34 -13.27 19.47
N THR A 812 -10.45 -14.60 19.45
CA THR A 812 -11.74 -15.29 19.35
C THR A 812 -12.64 -15.00 20.55
N LYS A 813 -12.09 -15.00 21.77
CA LYS A 813 -12.81 -14.54 22.97
C LYS A 813 -13.25 -13.08 22.84
N LEU A 814 -12.40 -12.21 22.32
CA LEU A 814 -12.74 -10.81 22.06
C LEU A 814 -13.88 -10.66 21.04
N LEU A 815 -13.88 -11.45 19.96
CA LEU A 815 -14.95 -11.48 18.96
C LEU A 815 -16.26 -11.97 19.58
N HIS A 816 -16.23 -13.07 20.34
CA HIS A 816 -17.41 -13.57 21.05
C HIS A 816 -17.97 -12.52 22.01
N PHE A 817 -17.10 -11.89 22.81
CA PHE A 817 -17.48 -10.80 23.70
C PHE A 817 -18.04 -9.59 22.95
N HIS A 818 -17.47 -9.23 21.79
CA HIS A 818 -17.99 -8.15 20.95
C HIS A 818 -19.42 -8.43 20.47
N LEU A 819 -19.69 -9.66 20.03
CA LEU A 819 -21.00 -10.10 19.56
C LEU A 819 -22.04 -10.21 20.69
N GLN A 820 -21.61 -10.49 21.92
CA GLN A 820 -22.46 -10.60 23.11
C GLN A 820 -22.44 -9.35 24.01
N LEU A 821 -21.78 -8.28 23.58
CA LEU A 821 -21.44 -7.12 24.42
C LEU A 821 -22.65 -6.58 25.20
N LYS A 822 -23.77 -6.38 24.50
CA LYS A 822 -25.00 -5.87 25.11
C LYS A 822 -25.52 -6.79 26.22
N ASN A 823 -25.59 -8.09 25.95
CA ASN A 823 -26.09 -9.09 26.90
C ASN A 823 -25.19 -9.20 28.12
N THR A 824 -23.87 -9.18 27.92
CA THR A 824 -22.90 -9.23 29.02
C THR A 824 -22.93 -7.97 29.88
N LEU A 825 -23.11 -6.79 29.30
CA LEU A 825 -23.21 -5.53 30.07
C LEU A 825 -24.53 -5.43 30.85
N PHE A 826 -25.60 -6.07 30.37
CA PHE A 826 -26.89 -6.10 31.05
C PHE A 826 -26.84 -6.95 32.33
N HIS A 827 -26.13 -8.10 32.31
CA HIS A 827 -26.01 -9.01 33.45
C HIS A 827 -24.70 -8.78 34.23
N ASN A 828 -24.80 -8.19 35.44
CA ASN A 828 -23.61 -7.82 36.23
C ASN A 828 -22.67 -9.00 36.46
N GLU A 829 -23.21 -10.15 36.82
CA GLU A 829 -22.42 -11.34 37.15
C GLU A 829 -21.56 -11.80 35.97
N GLN A 830 -22.13 -11.82 34.76
CA GLN A 830 -21.39 -12.15 33.53
C GLN A 830 -20.28 -11.12 33.27
N TYR A 831 -20.55 -9.83 33.47
CA TYR A 831 -19.50 -8.81 33.36
C TYR A 831 -18.40 -8.99 34.41
N GLN A 832 -18.76 -9.27 35.67
CA GLN A 832 -17.77 -9.49 36.74
C GLN A 832 -16.90 -10.71 36.46
N GLN A 833 -17.42 -11.75 35.82
CA GLN A 833 -16.64 -12.91 35.39
C GLN A 833 -15.66 -12.55 34.27
N VAL A 834 -16.14 -11.85 33.24
CA VAL A 834 -15.34 -11.57 32.03
C VAL A 834 -14.30 -10.47 32.26
N LYS A 835 -14.57 -9.47 33.12
CA LYS A 835 -13.65 -8.32 33.31
C LYS A 835 -12.26 -8.75 33.80
N ASP A 836 -12.19 -9.89 34.50
CA ASP A 836 -10.96 -10.39 35.11
C ASP A 836 -10.13 -11.26 34.18
N GLU A 837 -10.72 -11.71 33.06
CA GLU A 837 -10.03 -12.49 32.04
C GLU A 837 -8.91 -11.70 31.35
N HIS A 838 -7.86 -12.42 30.96
CA HIS A 838 -6.68 -11.86 30.30
C HIS A 838 -7.05 -11.08 29.03
N PHE A 839 -7.90 -11.64 28.16
CA PHE A 839 -8.27 -10.98 26.90
C PHE A 839 -8.95 -9.62 27.16
N PHE A 840 -9.79 -9.52 28.19
CA PHE A 840 -10.51 -8.27 28.50
C PHE A 840 -9.53 -7.17 28.90
N LYS A 841 -8.61 -7.48 29.82
CA LYS A 841 -7.58 -6.54 30.30
C LYS A 841 -6.60 -6.15 29.18
N LYS A 842 -6.25 -7.10 28.32
CA LYS A 842 -5.27 -6.95 27.23
C LYS A 842 -5.82 -6.13 26.07
N TYR A 843 -7.05 -6.38 25.61
CA TYR A 843 -7.57 -5.82 24.35
C TYR A 843 -8.58 -4.69 24.51
N ILE A 844 -9.34 -4.64 25.61
CA ILE A 844 -10.41 -3.63 25.75
C ILE A 844 -9.83 -2.39 26.41
N LYS A 845 -9.75 -1.30 25.65
CA LYS A 845 -9.33 0.01 26.18
C LYS A 845 -10.46 0.62 27.01
N THR A 846 -11.61 0.84 26.38
CA THR A 846 -12.82 1.42 26.99
C THR A 846 -14.07 0.81 26.37
N ILE A 847 -15.18 0.77 27.10
CA ILE A 847 -16.50 0.41 26.59
C ILE A 847 -17.34 1.68 26.58
N LYS A 848 -17.71 2.14 25.39
CA LYS A 848 -18.49 3.37 25.18
C LYS A 848 -19.87 3.00 24.65
N PHE A 849 -20.76 3.98 24.55
CA PHE A 849 -22.05 3.78 23.88
C PHE A 849 -22.43 4.96 22.99
N LYS A 850 -23.38 4.70 22.08
CA LYS A 850 -24.09 5.70 21.27
C LYS A 850 -25.56 5.71 21.67
N PRO A 851 -26.16 6.86 22.03
CA PRO A 851 -27.59 6.94 22.26
C PRO A 851 -28.39 6.69 20.97
N SER A 852 -29.58 6.10 21.10
CA SER A 852 -30.61 6.13 20.07
C SER A 852 -31.22 7.52 20.01
N PHE A 853 -30.51 8.46 19.39
CA PHE A 853 -30.90 9.87 19.41
C PHE A 853 -32.31 10.11 18.85
N GLY A 854 -32.78 9.32 17.88
CA GLY A 854 -34.13 9.41 17.34
C GLY A 854 -35.21 9.23 18.42
N SER A 855 -35.06 8.28 19.33
CA SER A 855 -36.01 8.05 20.43
C SER A 855 -36.10 9.22 21.41
N PHE A 856 -35.06 10.07 21.46
CA PHE A 856 -35.01 11.29 22.27
C PHE A 856 -35.28 12.57 21.46
N GLY A 857 -35.66 12.47 20.18
CA GLY A 857 -35.98 13.63 19.33
C GLY A 857 -34.76 14.38 18.82
N PHE A 858 -33.58 13.75 18.85
CA PHE A 858 -32.32 14.28 18.37
C PHE A 858 -31.79 13.50 17.17
N SER A 859 -30.78 14.05 16.53
CA SER A 859 -29.96 13.38 15.55
C SER A 859 -28.51 13.83 15.69
N GLN A 860 -27.61 12.90 15.41
CA GLN A 860 -26.19 13.18 15.43
C GLN A 860 -25.72 13.61 14.05
N PHE A 861 -25.23 14.85 13.95
CA PHE A 861 -24.77 15.43 12.71
C PHE A 861 -23.25 15.51 12.65
N TYR A 862 -22.73 15.43 11.44
CA TYR A 862 -21.32 15.62 11.12
C TYR A 862 -21.19 16.70 10.05
N LEU A 863 -20.24 17.60 10.24
CA LEU A 863 -19.86 18.64 9.29
C LEU A 863 -18.40 18.44 8.91
N PHE A 864 -18.14 18.01 7.68
CA PHE A 864 -16.87 18.29 7.03
C PHE A 864 -16.95 19.69 6.44
N VAL A 865 -15.98 20.56 6.70
CA VAL A 865 -15.90 21.89 6.09
C VAL A 865 -14.45 22.27 5.81
N ASP A 866 -14.20 22.81 4.63
CA ASP A 866 -12.92 23.31 4.16
C ASP A 866 -13.04 24.82 3.88
N PHE A 867 -12.13 25.60 4.44
CA PHE A 867 -12.13 27.06 4.39
C PHE A 867 -10.92 27.56 3.59
N TYR A 868 -11.04 28.71 2.92
CA TYR A 868 -9.89 29.36 2.27
C TYR A 868 -8.88 29.88 3.30
N ASN A 869 -9.38 30.45 4.41
CA ASN A 869 -8.58 31.00 5.49
C ASN A 869 -9.24 30.72 6.85
N LEU A 870 -8.58 29.94 7.70
CA LEU A 870 -9.11 29.64 9.05
C LEU A 870 -9.12 30.86 9.98
N ASN A 871 -8.30 31.88 9.74
CA ASN A 871 -8.25 33.07 10.59
C ASN A 871 -9.51 33.94 10.48
N GLU A 872 -10.29 33.78 9.40
CA GLU A 872 -11.55 34.47 9.18
C GLU A 872 -12.75 33.73 9.81
N VAL A 873 -12.51 32.59 10.45
CA VAL A 873 -13.56 31.77 11.06
C VAL A 873 -13.75 32.19 12.51
N ASP A 874 -14.97 32.63 12.85
CA ASP A 874 -15.36 32.77 14.26
C ASP A 874 -15.61 31.38 14.86
N PHE A 875 -14.60 30.85 15.55
CA PHE A 875 -14.69 29.54 16.17
C PHE A 875 -15.66 29.46 17.36
N LYS A 876 -15.91 30.57 18.08
CA LYS A 876 -16.92 30.59 19.16
C LYS A 876 -18.31 30.37 18.59
N ILE A 877 -18.58 31.00 17.44
CA ILE A 877 -19.78 30.75 16.66
C ILE A 877 -19.78 29.32 16.10
N LEU A 878 -18.67 28.84 15.53
CA LEU A 878 -18.61 27.49 14.94
C LEU A 878 -18.93 26.39 15.96
N PHE A 879 -18.50 26.58 17.21
CA PHE A 879 -18.69 25.66 18.33
C PHE A 879 -19.81 26.10 19.28
N LEU A 880 -20.96 26.55 18.75
CA LEU A 880 -22.17 26.81 19.56
C LEU A 880 -22.58 25.62 20.45
N ASN A 881 -23.55 25.90 21.33
CA ASN A 881 -24.02 25.11 22.47
C ASN A 881 -24.42 23.63 22.22
N ASN A 882 -24.35 23.09 21.00
CA ASN A 882 -24.65 21.68 20.73
C ASN A 882 -23.49 20.90 20.04
N PHE A 883 -22.29 21.48 19.98
CA PHE A 883 -21.09 20.80 19.51
C PHE A 883 -20.68 19.63 20.41
N GLN A 884 -20.14 18.56 19.82
CA GLN A 884 -19.68 17.36 20.54
C GLN A 884 -18.18 17.07 20.38
N GLY A 885 -17.57 17.48 19.28
CA GLY A 885 -16.19 17.11 19.02
C GLY A 885 -15.67 17.64 17.69
N LEU A 886 -14.38 17.92 17.67
CA LEU A 886 -13.65 18.45 16.53
C LEU A 886 -12.56 17.45 16.19
N LYS A 887 -12.42 17.16 14.90
CA LYS A 887 -11.23 16.54 14.35
C LYS A 887 -10.74 17.35 13.16
N PHE A 888 -9.46 17.26 12.89
CA PHE A 888 -8.84 17.88 11.72
C PHE A 888 -7.68 16.99 11.25
N PRO A 889 -7.32 17.00 9.96
CA PRO A 889 -6.15 16.25 9.50
C PRO A 889 -4.88 16.88 10.06
N MET A 890 -3.89 16.04 10.37
CA MET A 890 -2.58 16.53 10.78
C MET A 890 -1.85 17.18 9.60
N CYS A 891 -1.95 18.50 9.51
CA CYS A 891 -1.18 19.33 8.60
C CYS A 891 -0.89 20.71 9.22
N ILE A 892 0.11 21.39 8.68
CA ILE A 892 0.47 22.78 8.98
C ILE A 892 0.31 23.55 7.68
N GLU A 893 -0.80 24.26 7.56
CA GLU A 893 -1.21 25.04 6.39
C GLU A 893 -2.15 26.16 6.83
N ASN A 894 -2.42 27.09 5.91
CA ASN A 894 -3.40 28.15 6.16
C ASN A 894 -4.86 27.69 6.03
N SER A 895 -5.11 26.68 5.19
CA SER A 895 -6.42 26.07 4.96
C SER A 895 -6.40 24.64 5.51
N ILE A 896 -7.02 24.41 6.68
CA ILE A 896 -7.11 23.07 7.27
C ILE A 896 -8.59 22.71 7.39
N PRO A 897 -9.04 21.60 6.77
CA PRO A 897 -10.44 21.22 6.85
C PRO A 897 -10.79 20.71 8.25
N LEU A 898 -11.99 21.02 8.70
CA LEU A 898 -12.51 20.65 10.00
C LEU A 898 -13.58 19.57 9.84
N PHE A 899 -13.52 18.56 10.69
CA PHE A 899 -14.51 17.50 10.81
C PHE A 899 -15.18 17.58 12.17
N ILE A 900 -16.37 18.17 12.20
CA ILE A 900 -17.06 18.57 13.40
C ILE A 900 -18.27 17.66 13.63
N LYS A 901 -18.57 17.37 14.89
CA LYS A 901 -19.71 16.57 15.32
C LYS A 901 -20.65 17.42 16.17
N TYR A 902 -21.94 17.36 15.90
CA TYR A 902 -23.00 18.10 16.59
C TYR A 902 -24.17 17.19 16.99
N ILE A 903 -24.96 17.62 17.96
CA ILE A 903 -26.33 17.12 18.21
C ILE A 903 -27.31 18.21 17.81
N TYR A 904 -28.35 17.85 17.06
CA TYR A 904 -29.47 18.75 16.77
C TYR A 904 -30.80 18.00 16.87
N PRO A 905 -31.93 18.71 16.99
CA PRO A 905 -33.25 18.10 16.83
C PRO A 905 -33.38 17.36 15.48
N SER A 906 -34.04 16.20 15.48
CA SER A 906 -34.10 15.26 14.34
C SER A 906 -34.76 15.83 13.07
N HIS A 907 -35.71 16.76 13.21
CA HIS A 907 -36.51 17.31 12.10
C HIS A 907 -36.12 18.74 11.67
N LEU A 908 -35.18 19.37 12.38
CA LEU A 908 -34.75 20.75 12.15
C LEU A 908 -33.24 20.89 12.35
N PRO A 909 -32.39 20.37 11.44
CA PRO A 909 -31.05 20.92 11.35
C PRO A 909 -31.24 22.41 11.07
N ASN A 910 -30.67 23.28 11.90
CA ASN A 910 -30.87 24.71 11.77
C ASN A 910 -30.25 25.17 10.44
N ASN A 911 -31.05 25.14 9.36
CA ASN A 911 -30.66 25.56 8.04
C ASN A 911 -30.22 27.02 8.11
N LYS A 912 -30.88 27.87 8.92
CA LYS A 912 -30.44 29.25 9.19
C LYS A 912 -29.07 29.34 9.86
N TYR A 913 -28.64 28.37 10.67
CA TYR A 913 -27.31 28.37 11.33
C TYR A 913 -26.19 27.91 10.40
N LEU A 914 -26.39 26.81 9.67
CA LEU A 914 -25.51 26.42 8.56
C LEU A 914 -25.46 27.53 7.52
N ASN A 915 -26.62 28.07 7.13
CA ASN A 915 -26.74 29.21 6.24
C ASN A 915 -26.11 30.47 6.84
N TRP A 916 -26.14 30.76 8.14
CA TRP A 916 -25.49 31.94 8.72
C TRP A 916 -23.97 31.79 8.79
N GLN A 917 -23.47 30.57 9.06
CA GLN A 917 -22.05 30.23 9.02
C GLN A 917 -21.49 30.11 7.59
N THR A 918 -22.35 29.84 6.59
CA THR A 918 -21.95 29.63 5.18
C THR A 918 -22.44 30.71 4.20
N HIS A 919 -23.39 31.59 4.55
CA HIS A 919 -23.94 32.62 3.64
C HIS A 919 -22.93 33.72 3.31
N ARG A 920 -21.93 33.95 4.17
CA ARG A 920 -20.71 34.64 3.73
C ARG A 920 -19.86 33.65 2.93
N LYS A 921 -20.37 33.18 1.78
CA LYS A 921 -19.73 32.20 0.87
C LYS A 921 -18.31 32.59 0.41
N LYS A 922 -17.81 33.77 0.75
CA LYS A 922 -16.45 34.23 0.41
C LYS A 922 -15.35 33.31 0.96
N ASN A 923 -15.53 32.70 2.14
CA ASN A 923 -14.45 31.94 2.81
C ASN A 923 -14.65 30.40 2.87
N VAL A 924 -15.78 29.85 2.41
CA VAL A 924 -16.00 28.39 2.39
C VAL A 924 -15.70 27.81 1.02
N ARG A 925 -14.77 26.85 0.97
CA ARG A 925 -14.38 26.15 -0.25
C ARG A 925 -15.25 24.93 -0.52
N SER A 926 -15.51 24.11 0.49
CA SER A 926 -16.43 22.97 0.36
C SER A 926 -16.94 22.51 1.72
N TYR A 927 -18.10 21.86 1.76
CA TYR A 927 -18.59 21.19 2.96
C TYR A 927 -19.47 19.98 2.64
N CYS A 928 -19.59 19.08 3.61
CA CYS A 928 -20.58 18.01 3.63
C CYS A 928 -21.17 17.92 5.05
N PHE A 929 -22.46 18.18 5.16
CA PHE A 929 -23.21 18.14 6.41
C PHE A 929 -24.22 17.00 6.37
N TYR A 930 -24.13 16.05 7.30
CA TYR A 930 -24.96 14.85 7.24
C TYR A 930 -25.33 14.29 8.63
N SER A 931 -26.46 13.60 8.70
CA SER A 931 -26.84 12.76 9.84
C SER A 931 -26.64 11.28 9.53
N VAL A 932 -26.33 10.48 10.54
CA VAL A 932 -26.25 9.01 10.41
C VAL A 932 -27.59 8.40 10.76
N GLU A 933 -28.12 7.59 9.85
CA GLU A 933 -29.41 6.91 10.03
C GLU A 933 -29.20 5.49 10.58
N LYS A 934 -28.32 4.72 9.93
CA LYS A 934 -27.97 3.35 10.33
C LYS A 934 -26.46 3.14 10.31
N GLU A 935 -25.97 2.23 11.14
CA GLU A 935 -24.56 1.83 11.18
C GLU A 935 -24.42 0.31 11.23
N TYR A 936 -23.66 -0.23 10.28
CA TYR A 936 -23.23 -1.62 10.21
C TYR A 936 -21.81 -1.72 10.71
N ARG A 937 -21.58 -2.52 11.75
CA ARG A 937 -20.25 -2.78 12.29
C ARG A 937 -19.77 -4.17 11.99
N ILE A 938 -18.55 -4.22 11.50
CA ILE A 938 -17.88 -5.44 11.06
C ILE A 938 -16.66 -5.64 11.95
N PHE A 939 -16.67 -6.74 12.69
CA PHE A 939 -15.50 -7.30 13.35
C PHE A 939 -15.44 -8.79 13.04
N GLN A 940 -14.38 -9.24 12.36
CA GLN A 940 -14.22 -10.63 11.95
C GLN A 940 -12.76 -11.10 12.07
N LEU A 941 -12.56 -12.41 12.18
CA LEU A 941 -11.25 -13.07 12.30
C LEU A 941 -11.05 -14.20 11.29
N ASP A 942 -12.08 -14.51 10.48
CA ASP A 942 -12.08 -15.62 9.51
C ASP A 942 -11.13 -15.38 8.33
N ARG A 943 -10.67 -14.15 8.13
CA ARG A 943 -9.82 -13.72 7.01
C ARG A 943 -8.76 -12.73 7.49
N ASN A 944 -7.68 -12.60 6.72
CA ASN A 944 -6.68 -11.54 6.88
C ASN A 944 -5.98 -11.49 8.26
N LEU A 945 -5.87 -12.64 8.95
CA LEU A 945 -5.15 -12.80 10.21
C LEU A 945 -4.12 -13.96 10.08
N SER A 946 -2.87 -13.71 10.49
CA SER A 946 -1.77 -14.69 10.60
C SER A 946 -1.20 -14.71 12.02
N SER A 947 -0.20 -15.57 12.28
CA SER A 947 0.59 -15.59 13.53
C SER A 947 1.23 -14.23 13.84
N GLU A 948 1.69 -13.52 12.80
CA GLU A 948 2.37 -12.23 12.89
C GLU A 948 1.41 -11.02 12.93
N GLY A 949 0.11 -11.23 12.67
CA GLY A 949 -0.93 -10.21 12.80
C GLY A 949 -1.85 -10.07 11.61
N TRP A 950 -2.42 -8.88 11.44
CA TRP A 950 -3.36 -8.62 10.35
C TRP A 950 -2.62 -8.48 9.01
N VAL A 951 -2.92 -9.36 8.06
CA VAL A 951 -2.27 -9.37 6.74
C VAL A 951 -3.21 -8.77 5.70
N TYR A 952 -3.03 -7.47 5.44
CA TYR A 952 -3.83 -6.75 4.44
C TYR A 952 -3.07 -6.69 3.13
N ASP A 953 -3.53 -7.47 2.16
CA ASP A 953 -2.98 -7.56 0.81
C ASP A 953 -3.91 -6.86 -0.19
N LYS A 954 -3.35 -5.93 -0.99
CA LYS A 954 -4.10 -5.13 -1.95
C LYS A 954 -4.69 -5.98 -3.08
N ASP A 955 -3.97 -7.00 -3.52
CA ASP A 955 -4.34 -7.82 -4.67
C ASP A 955 -5.42 -8.83 -4.25
N LYS A 956 -5.33 -9.37 -3.03
CA LYS A 956 -6.43 -10.15 -2.41
C LYS A 956 -7.70 -9.32 -2.27
N PHE A 957 -7.60 -8.06 -1.80
CA PHE A 957 -8.74 -7.16 -1.71
C PHE A 957 -9.34 -6.87 -3.09
N LYS A 958 -8.49 -6.55 -4.07
CA LYS A 958 -8.91 -6.31 -5.46
C LYS A 958 -9.66 -7.50 -6.04
N ILE A 959 -9.10 -8.70 -5.98
CA ILE A 959 -9.72 -9.94 -6.46
C ILE A 959 -11.07 -10.18 -5.75
N TYR A 960 -11.14 -9.95 -4.44
CA TYR A 960 -12.38 -10.08 -3.68
C TYR A 960 -13.46 -9.11 -4.18
N ALA A 961 -13.10 -7.84 -4.37
CA ALA A 961 -14.01 -6.82 -4.89
C ALA A 961 -14.46 -7.13 -6.33
N GLU A 962 -13.54 -7.57 -7.19
CA GLU A 962 -13.82 -7.97 -8.57
C GLU A 962 -14.78 -9.16 -8.64
N ARG A 963 -14.57 -10.20 -7.83
CA ARG A 963 -15.50 -11.33 -7.76
C ARG A 963 -16.88 -10.89 -7.32
N LEU A 964 -16.98 -10.01 -6.32
CA LEU A 964 -18.26 -9.44 -5.93
C LEU A 964 -18.91 -8.66 -7.08
N LEU A 965 -18.18 -7.79 -7.76
CA LEU A 965 -18.73 -6.94 -8.80
C LEU A 965 -19.18 -7.72 -10.05
N PHE A 966 -18.42 -8.73 -10.46
CA PHE A 966 -18.55 -9.32 -11.80
C PHE A 966 -19.03 -10.78 -11.81
N ARG A 967 -18.91 -11.55 -10.71
CA ARG A 967 -19.36 -12.95 -10.65
C ARG A 967 -20.74 -13.07 -10.00
N LYS A 968 -21.73 -13.53 -10.78
CA LYS A 968 -23.12 -13.71 -10.30
C LYS A 968 -23.26 -14.87 -9.32
N ASP A 969 -22.43 -15.90 -9.44
CA ASP A 969 -22.38 -17.08 -8.58
C ASP A 969 -21.58 -16.84 -7.29
N TYR A 970 -20.77 -15.76 -7.24
CA TYR A 970 -19.97 -15.45 -6.07
C TYR A 970 -20.79 -14.73 -5.01
N ASN A 971 -21.29 -15.50 -4.05
CA ASN A 971 -21.97 -14.99 -2.86
C ASN A 971 -21.17 -15.33 -1.60
N PRO A 972 -20.19 -14.49 -1.20
CA PRO A 972 -19.41 -14.78 -0.01
C PRO A 972 -20.31 -14.67 1.23
N GLN A 973 -20.21 -15.66 2.12
CA GLN A 973 -20.81 -15.53 3.44
C GLN A 973 -20.24 -14.30 4.14
N LEU A 974 -21.11 -13.36 4.48
CA LEU A 974 -20.73 -12.17 5.24
C LEU A 974 -20.50 -12.55 6.71
N PRO A 975 -19.55 -11.90 7.38
CA PRO A 975 -19.40 -12.05 8.83
C PRO A 975 -20.67 -11.61 9.55
N LYS A 976 -20.82 -11.98 10.82
CA LYS A 976 -21.91 -11.47 11.64
C LYS A 976 -21.76 -9.95 11.83
N ILE A 977 -22.67 -9.19 11.23
CA ILE A 977 -22.69 -7.73 11.27
C ILE A 977 -23.59 -7.26 12.42
N ILE A 978 -23.13 -6.30 13.21
CA ILE A 978 -23.98 -5.62 14.20
C ILE A 978 -24.62 -4.41 13.52
N GLU A 979 -25.94 -4.43 13.37
CA GLU A 979 -26.74 -3.30 12.87
C GLU A 979 -27.20 -2.43 14.04
N LEU A 980 -27.02 -1.12 13.90
CA LEU A 980 -27.51 -0.09 14.82
C LEU A 980 -28.40 0.87 14.03
N ASP A 981 -29.68 0.93 14.40
CA ASP A 981 -30.63 1.89 13.86
C ASP A 981 -30.75 3.09 14.80
N PHE A 982 -30.51 4.30 14.30
CA PHE A 982 -30.60 5.53 15.11
C PHE A 982 -31.88 6.33 14.83
N GLN A 983 -32.70 5.93 13.85
CA GLN A 983 -33.95 6.62 13.50
C GLN A 983 -35.20 5.85 13.92
N GLU A 984 -35.08 4.56 14.26
CA GLU A 984 -36.19 3.77 14.77
C GLU A 984 -36.78 4.39 16.05
N LEU A 985 -38.04 4.80 15.97
CA LEU A 985 -38.84 5.21 17.13
C LEU A 985 -39.22 3.94 17.88
N LEU A 986 -38.54 3.70 19.01
CA LEU A 986 -38.79 2.55 19.89
C LEU A 986 -40.09 2.71 20.72
N THR A 987 -40.72 3.89 20.64
CA THR A 987 -41.95 4.29 21.31
C THR A 987 -42.81 5.16 20.37
N ASP A 988 -44.14 5.16 20.55
CA ASP A 988 -45.07 5.99 19.74
C ASP A 988 -44.85 7.50 19.91
N THR A 989 -44.10 7.91 20.94
CA THR A 989 -43.80 9.31 21.26
C THR A 989 -42.32 9.50 21.57
N VAL A 990 -41.83 10.73 21.33
CA VAL A 990 -40.46 11.14 21.64
C VAL A 990 -40.25 11.29 23.15
N LEU A 991 -39.16 10.74 23.67
CA LEU A 991 -38.76 10.83 25.07
C LEU A 991 -38.22 12.24 25.39
N GLY A 992 -39.09 13.11 25.88
CA GLY A 992 -38.80 14.51 26.22
C GLY A 992 -38.02 14.70 27.53
N HIS A 993 -37.76 15.96 27.88
CA HIS A 993 -36.94 16.36 29.04
C HIS A 993 -37.34 15.70 30.36
N ASN A 994 -38.65 15.57 30.61
CA ASN A 994 -39.18 15.06 31.87
C ASN A 994 -39.26 13.53 31.94
N SER A 995 -38.90 12.81 30.86
CA SER A 995 -38.91 11.34 30.87
C SER A 995 -37.80 10.78 31.77
N PRO A 996 -38.08 9.70 32.55
CA PRO A 996 -37.04 9.02 33.35
C PRO A 996 -35.83 8.59 32.52
N GLU A 997 -36.06 8.14 31.30
CA GLU A 997 -35.03 7.70 30.35
C GLU A 997 -34.12 8.84 29.92
N PHE A 998 -34.66 10.03 29.66
CA PHE A 998 -33.84 11.19 29.29
C PHE A 998 -33.01 11.69 30.47
N GLN A 999 -33.58 11.67 31.69
CA GLN A 999 -32.84 11.98 32.91
C GLN A 999 -31.71 10.97 33.16
N ASP A 1000 -31.96 9.69 32.91
CA ASP A 1000 -30.92 8.66 32.96
C ASP A 1000 -29.84 8.88 31.91
N LEU A 1001 -30.20 9.30 30.69
CA LEU A 1001 -29.24 9.61 29.63
C LEU A 1001 -28.32 10.77 30.02
N ILE A 1002 -28.85 11.87 30.57
CA ILE A 1002 -28.06 13.03 31.01
C ILE A 1002 -27.03 12.65 32.08
N LYS A 1003 -27.35 11.71 32.98
CA LYS A 1003 -26.43 11.25 34.03
C LYS A 1003 -25.19 10.53 33.47
N ILE A 1004 -25.31 9.90 32.30
CA ILE A 1004 -24.26 9.04 31.73
C ILE A 1004 -23.69 9.57 30.41
N TYR A 1005 -24.25 10.67 29.89
CA TYR A 1005 -23.89 11.26 28.61
C TYR A 1005 -23.86 12.78 28.69
N SER A 1006 -22.70 13.36 28.39
CA SER A 1006 -22.53 14.79 28.16
C SER A 1006 -22.01 15.05 26.75
N LYS A 1007 -20.82 15.63 26.59
CA LYS A 1007 -20.14 15.75 25.30
C LYS A 1007 -19.70 14.38 24.75
N LYS A 1008 -19.33 13.45 25.65
CA LYS A 1008 -18.92 12.07 25.34
C LYS A 1008 -19.63 11.11 26.30
N SER A 1009 -19.86 9.87 25.87
CA SER A 1009 -20.37 8.82 26.77
C SER A 1009 -19.35 8.49 27.85
N VAL A 1010 -19.83 8.18 29.05
CA VAL A 1010 -18.98 7.59 30.10
C VAL A 1010 -18.36 6.28 29.63
N ASP A 1011 -17.17 5.97 30.14
CA ASP A 1011 -16.56 4.65 29.92
C ASP A 1011 -17.25 3.63 30.84
N ILE A 1012 -18.18 2.85 30.29
CA ILE A 1012 -18.96 1.83 31.02
C ILE A 1012 -18.02 0.90 31.80
N LYS A 1013 -16.84 0.57 31.23
CA LYS A 1013 -15.82 -0.27 31.85
C LYS A 1013 -15.38 0.25 33.23
N SER A 1014 -15.32 1.57 33.40
CA SER A 1014 -14.87 2.20 34.64
C SER A 1014 -15.95 2.25 35.73
N PHE A 1015 -17.23 2.11 35.38
CA PHE A 1015 -18.35 2.27 36.33
C PHE A 1015 -18.90 0.94 36.84
N LEU A 1016 -18.91 -0.12 36.02
CA LEU A 1016 -19.51 -1.42 36.36
C LEU A 1016 -18.91 -2.13 37.60
N GLY A 1017 -17.77 -1.66 38.12
CA GLY A 1017 -17.16 -2.13 39.37
C GLY A 1017 -17.23 -1.16 40.55
N THR A 1018 -17.97 -0.06 40.44
CA THR A 1018 -18.00 1.03 41.45
C THR A 1018 -19.27 1.02 42.30
N LYS A 1019 -19.24 1.67 43.47
CA LYS A 1019 -20.42 1.87 44.34
C LYS A 1019 -21.43 2.90 43.80
N LYS A 1020 -21.27 3.40 42.57
CA LYS A 1020 -22.15 4.42 41.95
C LYS A 1020 -23.45 3.80 41.41
N ARG A 1021 -24.30 3.30 42.32
CA ARG A 1021 -25.53 2.53 42.02
C ARG A 1021 -26.45 3.25 41.02
N MET A 1022 -26.67 4.56 41.19
CA MET A 1022 -27.54 5.35 40.30
C MET A 1022 -27.07 5.38 38.83
N THR A 1023 -25.76 5.44 38.57
CA THR A 1023 -25.20 5.44 37.19
C THR A 1023 -25.36 4.06 36.54
N LEU A 1024 -25.26 2.99 37.34
CA LEU A 1024 -25.42 1.61 36.88
C LEU A 1024 -26.87 1.29 36.54
N ASP A 1025 -27.79 1.74 37.39
CA ASP A 1025 -29.22 1.58 37.16
C ASP A 1025 -29.65 2.31 35.89
N ALA A 1026 -29.18 3.54 35.68
CA ALA A 1026 -29.38 4.30 34.44
C ALA A 1026 -28.83 3.56 33.20
N LEU A 1027 -27.60 3.03 33.27
CA LEU A 1027 -27.02 2.24 32.17
C LEU A 1027 -27.85 0.99 31.84
N ARG A 1028 -28.28 0.23 32.86
CA ARG A 1028 -29.06 -0.99 32.67
C ARG A 1028 -30.46 -0.70 32.11
N ASN A 1029 -31.13 0.32 32.63
CA ASN A 1029 -32.43 0.77 32.15
C ASN A 1029 -32.36 1.11 30.65
N LEU A 1030 -31.36 1.93 30.26
CA LEU A 1030 -31.19 2.36 28.87
C LEU A 1030 -30.74 1.23 27.92
N ILE A 1031 -29.87 0.31 28.38
CA ILE A 1031 -29.46 -0.87 27.58
C ILE A 1031 -30.64 -1.81 27.39
N GLY A 1032 -31.41 -2.07 28.46
CA GLY A 1032 -32.57 -2.96 28.44
C GLY A 1032 -33.66 -2.47 27.49
N LYS A 1033 -33.85 -1.15 27.41
CA LYS A 1033 -34.81 -0.50 26.50
C LYS A 1033 -34.29 -0.22 25.09
N ASN A 1034 -33.07 -0.68 24.74
CA ASN A 1034 -32.42 -0.40 23.45
C ASN A 1034 -32.15 1.09 23.17
N LEU A 1035 -32.15 1.94 24.19
CA LEU A 1035 -31.96 3.38 24.05
C LEU A 1035 -30.49 3.80 23.98
N ILE A 1036 -29.56 2.90 24.30
CA ILE A 1036 -28.12 3.07 24.06
C ILE A 1036 -27.48 1.81 23.47
N TYR A 1037 -26.54 2.02 22.54
CA TYR A 1037 -25.83 0.96 21.84
C TYR A 1037 -24.35 0.90 22.27
N PRO A 1038 -23.93 -0.09 23.07
CA PRO A 1038 -22.55 -0.19 23.54
C PRO A 1038 -21.58 -0.59 22.42
N TYR A 1039 -20.32 -0.23 22.57
CA TYR A 1039 -19.24 -0.50 21.63
C TYR A 1039 -17.86 -0.49 22.24
N LEU A 1040 -16.94 -1.25 21.63
CA LEU A 1040 -15.58 -1.40 22.11
C LEU A 1040 -14.65 -0.38 21.46
N SER A 1041 -13.78 0.22 22.28
CA SER A 1041 -12.50 0.76 21.81
C SER A 1041 -11.42 -0.24 22.17
N LEU A 1042 -10.64 -0.67 21.17
CA LEU A 1042 -9.61 -1.68 21.35
C LEU A 1042 -8.22 -1.07 21.57
N LYS A 1043 -7.32 -1.86 22.14
CA LYS A 1043 -5.86 -1.67 22.23
C LYS A 1043 -5.16 -3.00 21.94
N ASN A 1044 -3.86 -2.99 21.67
CA ASN A 1044 -3.05 -4.20 21.43
C ASN A 1044 -3.47 -5.09 20.25
N VAL A 1045 -4.26 -4.53 19.33
CA VAL A 1045 -4.68 -5.21 18.09
C VAL A 1045 -3.92 -4.67 16.87
N GLY A 1046 -2.76 -4.03 17.03
CA GLY A 1046 -1.92 -3.63 15.88
C GLY A 1046 -2.54 -2.64 14.88
N ILE A 1047 -3.61 -1.91 15.26
CA ILE A 1047 -4.22 -0.89 14.39
C ILE A 1047 -3.36 0.38 14.44
N CYS A 1048 -2.87 0.82 13.28
CA CYS A 1048 -2.03 2.00 13.16
C CYS A 1048 -2.74 3.17 12.50
N GLU A 1049 -3.68 2.91 11.59
CA GLU A 1049 -4.30 3.96 10.79
C GLU A 1049 -5.82 3.80 10.69
N THR A 1050 -6.51 4.90 10.45
CA THR A 1050 -7.95 4.90 10.16
C THR A 1050 -8.23 5.89 9.05
N ILE A 1051 -8.89 5.41 8.01
CA ILE A 1051 -9.41 6.26 6.93
C ILE A 1051 -10.92 6.37 7.05
N ARG A 1052 -11.49 7.48 6.57
CA ARG A 1052 -12.93 7.65 6.40
C ARG A 1052 -13.24 8.06 4.97
N LEU A 1053 -14.20 7.38 4.37
CA LEU A 1053 -14.70 7.64 3.03
C LEU A 1053 -16.13 8.17 3.20
N ILE A 1054 -16.42 9.37 2.72
CA ILE A 1054 -17.76 9.97 2.77
C ILE A 1054 -18.26 10.07 1.32
N LEU A 1055 -19.36 9.36 1.03
CA LEU A 1055 -19.97 9.20 -0.28
C LEU A 1055 -21.39 9.79 -0.21
N PRO A 1056 -21.60 11.09 -0.47
CA PRO A 1056 -22.89 11.75 -0.30
C PRO A 1056 -24.01 11.16 -1.15
N GLU A 1057 -23.73 10.79 -2.41
CA GLU A 1057 -24.76 10.31 -3.35
C GLU A 1057 -24.53 8.83 -3.70
N THR A 1058 -25.38 7.95 -3.17
CA THR A 1058 -25.35 6.49 -3.41
C THR A 1058 -26.75 5.92 -3.58
N SER A 1059 -26.94 4.93 -4.46
CA SER A 1059 -28.20 4.18 -4.54
C SER A 1059 -28.25 3.04 -3.51
N PRO A 1060 -29.45 2.52 -3.16
CA PRO A 1060 -29.56 1.37 -2.25
C PRO A 1060 -28.74 0.15 -2.71
N GLN A 1061 -28.75 -0.15 -4.02
CA GLN A 1061 -27.97 -1.26 -4.56
C GLN A 1061 -26.46 -1.03 -4.38
N ILE A 1062 -26.00 0.21 -4.56
CA ILE A 1062 -24.60 0.58 -4.32
C ILE A 1062 -24.27 0.45 -2.82
N GLN A 1063 -25.15 0.87 -1.91
CA GLN A 1063 -24.95 0.76 -0.47
C GLN A 1063 -24.73 -0.70 -0.02
N GLU A 1064 -25.57 -1.62 -0.51
CA GLU A 1064 -25.42 -3.05 -0.25
C GLU A 1064 -24.11 -3.60 -0.81
N LYS A 1065 -23.74 -3.18 -2.03
CA LYS A 1065 -22.49 -3.61 -2.65
C LYS A 1065 -21.27 -3.13 -1.90
N LEU A 1066 -21.27 -1.87 -1.45
CA LEU A 1066 -20.22 -1.30 -0.62
C LEU A 1066 -20.11 -2.05 0.72
N LEU A 1067 -21.23 -2.39 1.35
CA LEU A 1067 -21.23 -3.20 2.57
C LEU A 1067 -20.53 -4.55 2.36
N GLN A 1068 -20.85 -5.25 1.26
CA GLN A 1068 -20.20 -6.51 0.90
C GLN A 1068 -18.70 -6.32 0.64
N ILE A 1069 -18.32 -5.39 -0.23
CA ILE A 1069 -16.92 -5.14 -0.61
C ILE A 1069 -16.06 -4.83 0.62
N PHE A 1070 -16.52 -3.92 1.47
CA PHE A 1070 -15.76 -3.47 2.62
C PHE A 1070 -15.85 -4.41 3.84
N SER A 1071 -16.63 -5.49 3.75
CA SER A 1071 -16.59 -6.60 4.70
C SER A 1071 -15.31 -7.43 4.62
N PHE A 1072 -14.46 -7.21 3.61
CA PHE A 1072 -13.11 -7.77 3.54
C PHE A 1072 -12.26 -7.41 4.77
N PHE A 1073 -12.37 -6.18 5.27
CA PHE A 1073 -11.53 -5.68 6.35
C PHE A 1073 -12.02 -6.17 7.73
N ASN A 1074 -11.09 -6.59 8.59
CA ASN A 1074 -11.40 -7.09 9.93
C ASN A 1074 -12.07 -6.04 10.82
N PHE A 1075 -11.78 -4.75 10.63
CA PHE A 1075 -12.34 -3.66 11.41
C PHE A 1075 -12.89 -2.57 10.50
N CYS A 1076 -14.19 -2.67 10.21
CA CYS A 1076 -14.88 -1.76 9.31
C CYS A 1076 -16.22 -1.30 9.89
N THR A 1077 -16.61 -0.07 9.55
CA THR A 1077 -17.94 0.45 9.83
C THR A 1077 -18.49 1.08 8.56
N VAL A 1078 -19.70 0.69 8.18
CA VAL A 1078 -20.44 1.23 7.03
C VAL A 1078 -21.71 1.87 7.56
N SER A 1079 -21.91 3.16 7.29
CA SER A 1079 -23.06 3.92 7.80
C SER A 1079 -23.89 4.48 6.65
N LYS A 1080 -25.21 4.38 6.75
CA LYS A 1080 -26.16 5.08 5.86
C LYS A 1080 -26.38 6.49 6.37
N ILE A 1081 -26.29 7.47 5.49
CA ILE A 1081 -26.36 8.90 5.83
C ILE A 1081 -27.30 9.66 4.90
N LYS A 1082 -27.85 10.76 5.39
CA LYS A 1082 -28.57 11.78 4.60
C LYS A 1082 -28.08 13.16 4.95
N GLY A 1083 -28.21 14.13 4.04
CA GLY A 1083 -27.71 15.47 4.29
C GLY A 1083 -27.59 16.35 3.07
N LYS A 1084 -26.61 17.26 3.12
CA LYS A 1084 -26.32 18.21 2.04
C LYS A 1084 -24.83 18.49 1.93
N TYR A 1085 -24.39 18.86 0.73
CA TYR A 1085 -22.99 19.19 0.49
C TYR A 1085 -22.86 20.30 -0.56
N PHE A 1086 -21.71 20.96 -0.53
CA PHE A 1086 -21.36 22.04 -1.44
C PHE A 1086 -19.89 21.92 -1.81
N ILE A 1087 -19.60 22.17 -3.08
CA ILE A 1087 -18.25 22.30 -3.62
C ILE A 1087 -18.20 23.64 -4.33
N HIS A 1088 -17.17 24.45 -4.08
CA HIS A 1088 -16.97 25.71 -4.77
C HIS A 1088 -17.06 25.50 -6.29
N GLY A 1089 -17.88 26.32 -6.92
CA GLY A 1089 -18.25 26.21 -8.34
C GLY A 1089 -19.61 25.59 -8.61
N PHE A 1090 -20.29 25.03 -7.60
CA PHE A 1090 -21.73 24.77 -7.69
C PHE A 1090 -22.55 26.07 -7.61
N GLN A 1091 -23.65 26.14 -8.35
CA GLN A 1091 -24.61 27.26 -8.24
C GLN A 1091 -25.31 27.28 -6.87
N LYS A 1092 -25.69 26.11 -6.37
CA LYS A 1092 -26.36 25.90 -5.08
C LYS A 1092 -25.82 24.65 -4.38
N GLU A 1093 -26.04 24.56 -3.07
CA GLU A 1093 -25.81 23.31 -2.34
C GLU A 1093 -26.70 22.19 -2.88
N LYS A 1094 -26.21 20.95 -2.81
CA LYS A 1094 -26.96 19.75 -3.20
C LYS A 1094 -27.42 19.00 -1.95
N THR A 1095 -28.66 18.56 -1.93
CA THR A 1095 -29.24 17.69 -0.88
C THR A 1095 -29.24 16.24 -1.34
N PHE A 1096 -29.06 15.30 -0.42
CA PHE A 1096 -29.09 13.87 -0.69
C PHE A 1096 -29.82 13.11 0.43
N GLU A 1097 -30.68 12.18 0.03
CA GLU A 1097 -31.40 11.29 0.95
C GLU A 1097 -30.65 9.99 1.23
N LYS A 1098 -29.70 9.62 0.36
CA LYS A 1098 -28.99 8.33 0.43
C LYS A 1098 -27.50 8.51 0.15
N GLY A 1099 -26.71 8.47 1.21
CA GLY A 1099 -25.26 8.46 1.17
C GLY A 1099 -24.68 7.35 2.03
N THR A 1100 -23.36 7.14 1.92
CA THR A 1100 -22.62 6.13 2.67
C THR A 1100 -21.38 6.74 3.32
N VAL A 1101 -21.09 6.37 4.56
CA VAL A 1101 -19.79 6.63 5.20
C VAL A 1101 -19.12 5.30 5.52
N ILE A 1102 -17.88 5.14 5.11
CA ILE A 1102 -17.09 3.94 5.38
C ILE A 1102 -15.90 4.35 6.24
N LYS A 1103 -15.71 3.69 7.38
CA LYS A 1103 -14.56 3.88 8.26
C LYS A 1103 -13.81 2.57 8.39
N ILE A 1104 -12.55 2.57 7.96
CA ILE A 1104 -11.70 1.37 7.93
C ILE A 1104 -10.52 1.59 8.86
N SER A 1105 -10.22 0.60 9.68
CA SER A 1105 -9.03 0.60 10.54
C SER A 1105 -7.97 -0.31 9.92
N PHE A 1106 -6.79 0.23 9.66
CA PHE A 1106 -5.69 -0.47 9.01
C PHE A 1106 -4.62 -0.87 10.02
N PRO A 1107 -4.04 -2.08 9.88
CA PRO A 1107 -2.80 -2.44 10.55
C PRO A 1107 -1.62 -1.73 9.88
N GLU A 1108 -0.39 -2.16 10.18
CA GLU A 1108 0.80 -1.70 9.50
C GLU A 1108 0.81 -2.13 8.01
N THR A 1109 0.33 -1.26 7.11
CA THR A 1109 0.27 -1.53 5.66
C THR A 1109 0.28 -0.26 4.80
N SER A 1110 0.56 -0.42 3.50
CA SER A 1110 0.65 0.63 2.48
C SER A 1110 -0.74 1.11 2.03
N ILE A 1111 -1.38 1.99 2.81
CA ILE A 1111 -2.76 2.44 2.56
C ILE A 1111 -3.00 3.08 1.18
N GLY A 1112 -1.97 3.67 0.55
CA GLY A 1112 -2.09 4.31 -0.77
C GLY A 1112 -2.61 3.34 -1.83
N LEU A 1113 -2.07 2.13 -1.84
CA LEU A 1113 -2.44 1.08 -2.79
C LEU A 1113 -3.92 0.69 -2.70
N PHE A 1114 -4.48 0.66 -1.48
CA PHE A 1114 -5.91 0.44 -1.27
C PHE A 1114 -6.75 1.63 -1.74
N ILE A 1115 -6.29 2.86 -1.50
CA ILE A 1115 -6.98 4.08 -1.95
C ILE A 1115 -7.18 4.09 -3.47
N ASN A 1116 -6.17 3.67 -4.25
CA ASN A 1116 -6.32 3.54 -5.70
C ASN A 1116 -7.44 2.58 -6.10
N ILE A 1117 -7.51 1.41 -5.45
CA ILE A 1117 -8.57 0.43 -5.71
C ILE A 1117 -9.94 0.99 -5.31
N PHE A 1118 -10.03 1.71 -4.17
CA PHE A 1118 -11.28 2.37 -3.76
C PHE A 1118 -11.76 3.39 -4.79
N ILE A 1119 -10.84 4.22 -5.30
CA ILE A 1119 -11.14 5.22 -6.32
C ILE A 1119 -11.64 4.56 -7.62
N ASN A 1120 -11.02 3.45 -8.04
CA ASN A 1120 -11.46 2.68 -9.20
C ASN A 1120 -12.85 2.04 -8.98
N ILE A 1121 -13.14 1.53 -7.77
CA ILE A 1121 -14.46 1.00 -7.42
C ILE A 1121 -15.52 2.11 -7.46
N PHE A 1122 -15.21 3.29 -6.92
CA PHE A 1122 -16.14 4.44 -6.95
C PHE A 1122 -16.41 4.93 -8.37
N GLU A 1123 -15.38 4.96 -9.21
CA GLU A 1123 -15.48 5.29 -10.62
C GLU A 1123 -16.33 4.26 -11.40
N TYR A 1124 -16.17 2.97 -11.12
CA TYR A 1124 -16.99 1.91 -11.69
C TYR A 1124 -18.47 2.03 -11.26
N LEU A 1125 -18.70 2.27 -9.98
CA LEU A 1125 -20.03 2.46 -9.39
C LEU A 1125 -20.66 3.84 -9.70
N LYS A 1126 -19.99 4.68 -10.50
CA LYS A 1126 -20.44 6.03 -10.90
C LYS A 1126 -20.70 6.98 -9.72
N ILE A 1127 -19.90 6.89 -8.66
CA ILE A 1127 -19.96 7.81 -7.53
C ILE A 1127 -19.15 9.06 -7.86
N GLU A 1128 -19.82 10.15 -8.20
CA GLU A 1128 -19.18 11.37 -8.72
C GLU A 1128 -18.36 12.14 -7.68
N HIS A 1129 -18.94 12.38 -6.49
CA HIS A 1129 -18.36 13.24 -5.47
C HIS A 1129 -18.13 12.44 -4.19
N TYR A 1130 -16.92 12.51 -3.64
CA TYR A 1130 -16.59 11.84 -2.38
C TYR A 1130 -15.40 12.48 -1.67
N ILE A 1131 -15.34 12.29 -0.36
CA ILE A 1131 -14.27 12.76 0.52
C ILE A 1131 -13.49 11.55 1.05
N ILE A 1132 -12.17 11.63 1.06
CA ILE A 1132 -11.28 10.65 1.70
C ILE A 1132 -10.54 11.38 2.83
N LEU A 1133 -10.77 10.99 4.07
CA LEU A 1133 -10.10 11.57 5.23
C LEU A 1133 -9.12 10.58 5.84
N HIS A 1134 -7.90 11.04 6.11
CA HIS A 1134 -6.83 10.30 6.79
C HIS A 1134 -6.16 11.20 7.85
N ASP A 1135 -5.42 10.59 8.78
CA ASP A 1135 -4.64 11.30 9.80
C ASP A 1135 -5.42 12.31 10.65
N LEU A 1136 -6.69 11.99 10.97
CA LEU A 1136 -7.55 12.87 11.77
C LEU A 1136 -7.19 12.82 13.27
N ILE A 1137 -6.77 13.95 13.84
CA ILE A 1137 -6.52 14.13 15.28
C ILE A 1137 -7.71 14.76 16.02
N ASP A 1138 -7.84 14.54 17.33
CA ASP A 1138 -8.84 15.22 18.18
C ASP A 1138 -8.42 16.68 18.45
N GLY A 1139 -9.36 17.61 18.30
CA GLY A 1139 -9.17 19.05 18.49
C GLY A 1139 -9.65 19.60 19.83
N ASP A 1140 -9.86 18.75 20.85
CA ASP A 1140 -10.31 19.19 22.17
C ASP A 1140 -9.47 20.32 22.79
N HIS A 1141 -8.17 20.40 22.53
CA HIS A 1141 -7.34 21.51 23.01
C HIS A 1141 -7.64 22.85 22.31
N ILE A 1142 -8.04 22.83 21.04
CA ILE A 1142 -8.48 24.03 20.31
C ILE A 1142 -9.76 24.55 20.94
N ILE A 1143 -10.69 23.64 21.23
CA ILE A 1143 -11.94 23.98 21.93
C ILE A 1143 -11.61 24.60 23.29
N LYS A 1144 -10.76 23.96 24.10
CA LYS A 1144 -10.33 24.53 25.39
C LYS A 1144 -9.71 25.92 25.22
N SER A 1145 -8.83 26.15 24.23
CA SER A 1145 -8.22 27.47 24.04
C SER A 1145 -9.21 28.57 23.65
N ILE A 1146 -10.27 28.24 22.91
CA ILE A 1146 -11.29 29.22 22.48
C ILE A 1146 -12.17 29.69 23.66
N PHE A 1147 -12.38 28.81 24.64
CA PHE A 1147 -13.29 29.01 25.77
C PHE A 1147 -12.55 29.02 27.13
N ARG A 1148 -11.23 29.31 27.14
CA ARG A 1148 -10.35 29.20 28.32
C ARG A 1148 -10.82 29.99 29.56
N ASP A 1149 -11.56 31.09 29.35
CA ASP A 1149 -12.07 31.97 30.41
C ASP A 1149 -13.48 31.59 30.89
N ASP A 1150 -14.05 30.52 30.34
CA ASP A 1150 -15.43 30.10 30.58
C ASP A 1150 -15.41 28.74 31.29
N GLY A 1151 -15.47 28.75 32.62
CA GLY A 1151 -15.51 27.53 33.46
C GLY A 1151 -16.68 26.60 33.15
N SER A 1152 -17.61 27.03 32.28
CA SER A 1152 -18.75 26.28 31.78
C SER A 1152 -18.40 25.07 30.88
N ILE A 1153 -17.20 25.02 30.27
CA ILE A 1153 -16.82 23.92 29.36
C ILE A 1153 -16.77 22.55 30.05
N ASP A 1154 -16.31 22.50 31.31
CA ASP A 1154 -16.17 21.24 32.02
C ASP A 1154 -17.54 20.70 32.49
N SER A 1155 -18.53 21.60 32.66
CA SER A 1155 -19.94 21.28 32.92
C SER A 1155 -20.81 21.18 31.66
N TYR A 1156 -20.25 21.42 30.47
CA TYR A 1156 -21.01 21.53 29.24
C TYR A 1156 -21.65 20.20 28.82
N ASN A 1157 -22.99 20.22 28.67
CA ASN A 1157 -23.76 19.11 28.13
C ASN A 1157 -24.59 19.56 26.91
N PRO A 1158 -24.30 19.06 25.69
CA PRO A 1158 -25.06 19.43 24.49
C PRO A 1158 -26.54 19.01 24.55
N LEU A 1159 -26.91 18.05 25.41
CA LEU A 1159 -28.29 17.60 25.57
C LEU A 1159 -29.17 18.58 26.36
N THR A 1160 -28.58 19.41 27.22
CA THR A 1160 -29.31 20.33 28.10
C THR A 1160 -29.42 21.75 27.56
N ASN A 1161 -28.81 22.03 26.39
CA ASN A 1161 -28.74 23.37 25.80
C ASN A 1161 -29.88 23.69 24.81
N LEU A 1162 -30.86 22.77 24.72
CA LEU A 1162 -32.07 22.89 23.92
C LEU A 1162 -33.29 22.93 24.85
N ILE A 1163 -34.32 23.68 24.44
CA ILE A 1163 -35.58 23.82 25.19
C ILE A 1163 -36.58 22.82 24.63
N TRP A 1164 -37.25 22.08 25.52
CA TRP A 1164 -38.32 21.18 25.14
C TRP A 1164 -39.62 21.96 24.95
N ASN A 1165 -40.23 21.88 23.76
CA ASN A 1165 -41.55 22.41 23.49
C ASN A 1165 -42.59 21.34 23.84
N GLU A 1166 -43.37 21.58 24.89
CA GLU A 1166 -44.37 20.63 25.38
C GLU A 1166 -45.58 20.49 24.45
N LYS A 1167 -45.89 21.51 23.63
CA LYS A 1167 -47.03 21.50 22.69
C LYS A 1167 -46.74 20.61 21.49
N ASP A 1168 -45.58 20.83 20.87
CA ASP A 1168 -45.20 20.16 19.63
C ASP A 1168 -44.36 18.89 19.89
N LYS A 1169 -43.99 18.64 21.15
CA LYS A 1169 -43.16 17.51 21.61
C LYS A 1169 -41.84 17.40 20.84
N ILE A 1170 -41.19 18.55 20.63
CA ILE A 1170 -39.91 18.68 19.92
C ILE A 1170 -38.90 19.52 20.71
N TRP A 1171 -37.62 19.31 20.44
CA TRP A 1171 -36.54 20.14 20.95
C TRP A 1171 -36.32 21.38 20.08
N MET A 1172 -36.12 22.54 20.71
CA MET A 1172 -35.92 23.84 20.06
C MET A 1172 -34.67 24.55 20.59
N ASN A 1173 -34.06 25.42 19.78
CA ASN A 1173 -32.86 26.18 20.14
C ASN A 1173 -33.23 27.52 20.81
N HIS A 1174 -32.61 27.85 21.95
CA HIS A 1174 -32.83 29.09 22.70
C HIS A 1174 -32.60 30.38 21.86
N LYS A 1175 -31.71 30.35 20.85
CA LYS A 1175 -31.45 31.51 19.96
C LYS A 1175 -32.52 31.75 18.89
N LEU A 1176 -33.50 30.84 18.74
CA LEU A 1176 -34.63 31.04 17.82
C LEU A 1176 -35.73 31.95 18.41
N PHE A 1177 -35.59 32.39 19.66
CA PHE A 1177 -36.55 33.25 20.37
C PHE A 1177 -36.14 34.73 20.46
N ILE A 1178 -35.22 35.23 19.62
CA ILE A 1178 -35.05 36.67 19.47
C ILE A 1178 -36.08 37.17 18.44
N LYS A 1179 -37.25 37.54 19.00
CA LYS A 1179 -38.43 38.24 18.45
C LYS A 1179 -38.75 38.06 16.96
N ASP A 1180 -39.95 37.52 16.76
CA ASP A 1180 -40.72 37.35 15.53
C ASP A 1180 -40.40 36.08 14.72
N PHE A 1181 -41.01 34.98 15.18
CA PHE A 1181 -41.35 33.80 14.39
C PHE A 1181 -42.86 33.59 14.42
#